data_AF-A0A7V2Z2P2-F1
#
_entry.id   AF-A0A7V2Z2P2-F1
#
_cell.length_a   1.000
_cell.length_b   1.000
_cell.length_c   1.000
_cell.angle_alpha   90.00
_cell.angle_beta   90.00
_cell.angle_gamma   90.00
#
_symmetry.space_group_name_H-M   'P 1'
#
loop_
_entity.id
_entity.type
_entity.pdbx_description
1 polymer ?
#
loop_
_entity_poly.entity_id
_entity_poly.type
_entity_poly.pdbx_seq_one_letter_code
_entity_poly.pdbx_strand_id
1 'polypeptide(L)'
;MAHAPVGLRECRGIPFDIIDASKNGGKSVMVFKSKDFTQGLESVTIPLGGAKAENLYVLQAAANLNGGAAKFTLVYTDGSKSKTLQAWQNIRVCNWWRPEDGNNYKVAFVTSNALCDEVGMVAMEWKNECPEKSIQSLVIESYNKDTIMIVGAVTLSHKKESAFAGDPVSSQARRVVKTDAKVAPKSASKAGAKGDKKPAATVSTSRGADRFFFPPQSSGEEARNWSVVKKNTGAYSEKLAGPQAADSIVRDLLETKDQDALNAMLTALGYAFEQKNRRDVAGDVFDKLRANNDLYSTIVAADLLLKAIQCVDSVRGARSYPDSLCDRAAALLDHPDPVVQSLAEWTLALRLKKQQASSIRISDSFGPEDRQKPWFRAWTARAAARTLGDDYGRQLIQVNRHRTLEGLKVEMEKTTSRMSRFVAAPGSDPDKAQAHQGSLAQALAAAQAALAQGDLQIGHVAYIAARTAARDVIAACRPEFPNEGVAFYTNYNMSGGDSNVNAAVTNGTNRPGGDIYWKQGADPAIPAAAFDVPAKIGDGSVRGMDLTWEADKILFSYWIQPLDPKAPTGWDRSKNAHLFELDVAARRITQLTKSPGDNDIEPCYLPDGGVIFASDRSSFGNQCAGAFLQDKRCTTLYRIDPRRADKPVAISNNKDFDRHPHILNDGTVVFMHWEYQERDLYHLQTAWRCRPDGTNMDAFYKQHIGVPYSIRDVQQAPNSQLCVATAQGHHDGHNGPVILFNPSLGINNPDTLQLVTPGVASVEGGLGPLYQQVVPEGGVENRGGSYINPFPMSDKAFLVGHDMEGVGLYQTSPGESDFAIYYIDVWGNRELIHRDREMSCFMPHPLRKRPRPPVVADTVDPKATFATAFVEDVYRDLPGVARGAVKYLRISQALMLPAPVNYDDPLFDFNHLHWLPGDATGVHFGHWTFAPRRTVGLVKVEPDGSAYFKVPAGTPVYLQALDENYCEVRRMRTSFTLQRGEFRGCTGCHESRLSAVGSQPVYPQTTLNKGPQTPEPPSWGDCYVLDYRKDIQPTFDRLCVRCHGQGKTEGGLDLTGRPVAGFTQSYRSLFGIKPGDPQIINDLEWHARINPEFKDDAYISGKEGQKAIKLMQDNQWPGMLVSISNKNSRDASVTQPYQFGSNKSLLIRKLLDDPKHRAEVKSRFSDEEWLKLVTWVDYNANFHSTLVDKSKWNTEQKLTRVPYYLPSPWIPADLNPSFCNKTDTSIVPDMLALKGGLPKE
;
A
#
# COMPACT_ATOMS: atom_id res chain seq x y z
N MET A 1 34.77 20.45 -16.94
CA MET A 1 36.24 20.38 -16.98
C MET A 1 36.94 21.62 -17.54
N ALA A 2 36.38 22.35 -18.52
CA ALA A 2 37.01 23.58 -19.04
C ALA A 2 37.33 24.66 -17.97
N HIS A 3 36.63 24.64 -16.83
CA HIS A 3 36.83 25.54 -15.69
C HIS A 3 37.40 24.82 -14.44
N ALA A 4 37.98 23.63 -14.62
CA ALA A 4 38.61 22.89 -13.53
C ALA A 4 40.02 23.44 -13.23
N PRO A 5 40.51 23.33 -11.99
CA PRO A 5 41.89 23.67 -11.69
C PRO A 5 42.84 22.67 -12.39
N VAL A 6 43.73 23.17 -13.25
CA VAL A 6 44.69 22.34 -14.02
C VAL A 6 46.12 22.46 -13.47
N GLY A 7 46.96 21.46 -13.74
CA GLY A 7 48.32 21.28 -13.22
C GLY A 7 48.35 20.61 -11.85
N LEU A 8 49.51 20.62 -11.19
CA LEU A 8 49.67 20.12 -9.83
C LEU A 8 48.84 20.98 -8.84
N ARG A 9 47.87 20.36 -8.20
CA ARG A 9 46.88 20.99 -7.31
C ARG A 9 46.72 20.16 -6.04
N GLU A 10 46.74 20.85 -4.91
CA GLU A 10 46.42 20.22 -3.64
C GLU A 10 44.91 20.30 -3.40
N CYS A 11 44.25 19.15 -3.33
CA CYS A 11 42.82 19.01 -3.05
C CYS A 11 42.68 18.28 -1.71
N ARG A 12 42.22 18.99 -0.66
CA ARG A 12 42.06 18.42 0.70
C ARG A 12 43.35 17.75 1.21
N GLY A 13 44.50 18.42 1.03
CA GLY A 13 45.79 17.89 1.46
C GLY A 13 46.42 16.83 0.55
N ILE A 14 45.78 16.49 -0.58
CA ILE A 14 46.24 15.47 -1.53
C ILE A 14 46.69 16.15 -2.83
N PRO A 15 47.94 15.99 -3.28
CA PRO A 15 48.39 16.54 -4.54
C PRO A 15 47.88 15.68 -5.71
N PHE A 16 47.14 16.28 -6.65
CA PHE A 16 46.77 15.70 -7.94
C PHE A 16 47.37 16.53 -9.07
N ASP A 17 47.99 15.87 -10.05
CA ASP A 17 48.36 16.53 -11.31
C ASP A 17 47.19 16.44 -12.30
N ILE A 18 46.38 17.50 -12.38
CA ILE A 18 45.14 17.53 -13.16
C ILE A 18 45.45 17.98 -14.59
N ILE A 19 45.15 17.14 -15.57
CA ILE A 19 45.53 17.35 -16.97
C ILE A 19 44.87 18.61 -17.56
N ASP A 20 45.69 19.49 -18.13
CA ASP A 20 45.25 20.65 -18.91
C ASP A 20 44.81 20.22 -20.32
N ALA A 21 43.50 20.24 -20.57
CA ALA A 21 42.92 19.87 -21.88
C ALA A 21 43.53 20.67 -23.04
N SER A 22 43.91 21.94 -22.83
CA SER A 22 44.47 22.79 -23.88
C SER A 22 45.85 22.33 -24.35
N LYS A 23 46.57 21.59 -23.49
CA LYS A 23 47.92 21.05 -23.75
C LYS A 23 47.91 19.56 -24.09
N ASN A 24 46.75 18.90 -24.04
CA ASN A 24 46.60 17.45 -24.26
C ASN A 24 45.53 17.14 -25.32
N GLY A 25 45.53 17.88 -26.44
CA GLY A 25 44.64 17.60 -27.58
C GLY A 25 43.14 17.62 -27.24
N GLY A 26 42.74 18.44 -26.25
CA GLY A 26 41.36 18.53 -25.76
C GLY A 26 40.96 17.48 -24.72
N LYS A 27 41.86 16.54 -24.35
CA LYS A 27 41.57 15.45 -23.41
C LYS A 27 42.01 15.81 -21.98
N SER A 28 41.09 15.77 -21.02
CA SER A 28 41.37 16.10 -19.61
C SER A 28 40.97 15.03 -18.59
N VAL A 29 40.13 14.07 -18.97
CA VAL A 29 39.62 13.01 -18.09
C VAL A 29 39.40 11.73 -18.87
N MET A 30 39.41 10.60 -18.16
CA MET A 30 38.93 9.33 -18.69
C MET A 30 37.43 9.21 -18.42
N VAL A 31 36.65 8.96 -19.47
CA VAL A 31 35.21 8.71 -19.37
C VAL A 31 34.95 7.27 -19.76
N PHE A 32 34.28 6.54 -18.88
CA PHE A 32 34.05 5.10 -19.04
C PHE A 32 32.70 4.82 -19.72
N LYS A 33 32.65 3.70 -20.44
CA LYS A 33 31.48 3.29 -21.23
C LYS A 33 30.27 3.09 -20.34
N SER A 34 29.12 3.59 -20.76
CA SER A 34 27.82 3.34 -20.13
C SER A 34 26.76 3.27 -21.23
N LYS A 35 25.52 2.90 -20.89
CA LYS A 35 24.38 2.95 -21.82
C LYS A 35 24.15 4.36 -22.36
N ASP A 36 24.38 5.38 -21.53
CA ASP A 36 24.18 6.79 -21.88
C ASP A 36 25.46 7.44 -22.47
N PHE A 37 26.58 6.70 -22.48
CA PHE A 37 27.85 7.12 -23.07
C PHE A 37 28.58 5.92 -23.68
N THR A 38 28.08 5.45 -24.82
CA THR A 38 28.52 4.20 -25.46
C THR A 38 29.94 4.25 -26.04
N GLN A 39 30.46 5.45 -26.26
CA GLN A 39 31.80 5.73 -26.79
C GLN A 39 32.91 5.79 -25.70
N GLY A 40 32.56 5.54 -24.44
CA GLY A 40 33.52 5.55 -23.34
C GLY A 40 34.43 4.32 -23.30
N LEU A 41 35.42 4.38 -22.40
CA LEU A 41 36.38 3.29 -22.18
C LEU A 41 35.71 2.12 -21.43
N GLU A 42 35.85 0.90 -21.93
CA GLU A 42 35.38 -0.30 -21.21
C GLU A 42 36.29 -0.65 -20.04
N SER A 43 37.60 -0.50 -20.24
CA SER A 43 38.62 -0.71 -19.23
C SER A 43 39.85 0.14 -19.54
N VAL A 44 40.60 0.53 -18.51
CA VAL A 44 41.91 1.16 -18.64
C VAL A 44 42.88 0.60 -17.59
N THR A 45 44.12 0.41 -18.00
CA THR A 45 45.23 0.05 -17.10
C THR A 45 46.18 1.24 -17.00
N ILE A 46 46.25 1.84 -15.81
CA ILE A 46 47.10 2.99 -15.51
C ILE A 46 48.42 2.46 -14.92
N PRO A 47 49.58 2.65 -15.58
CA PRO A 47 50.86 2.26 -15.00
C PRO A 47 51.20 3.15 -13.80
N LEU A 48 51.62 2.55 -12.69
CA LEU A 48 51.93 3.25 -11.43
C LEU A 48 53.41 3.11 -11.02
N GLY A 49 54.26 2.61 -11.92
CA GLY A 49 55.72 2.72 -11.79
C GLY A 49 56.40 1.81 -10.76
N GLY A 50 55.68 0.86 -10.14
CA GLY A 50 56.28 -0.07 -9.18
C GLY A 50 56.48 0.50 -7.78
N ALA A 51 55.84 1.62 -7.44
CA ALA A 51 55.94 2.23 -6.12
C ALA A 51 55.14 1.44 -5.06
N LYS A 52 55.65 1.40 -3.82
CA LYS A 52 54.89 0.91 -2.66
C LYS A 52 54.05 2.07 -2.12
N ALA A 53 52.82 1.83 -1.68
CA ALA A 53 51.98 2.88 -1.11
C ALA A 53 51.05 2.31 -0.04
N GLU A 54 50.82 3.10 1.01
CA GLU A 54 49.86 2.80 2.08
C GLU A 54 48.43 3.14 1.64
N ASN A 55 48.26 4.24 0.90
CA ASN A 55 46.97 4.72 0.41
C ASN A 55 47.06 5.15 -1.06
N LEU A 56 45.93 5.01 -1.76
CA LEU A 56 45.70 5.53 -3.11
C LEU A 56 44.53 6.51 -3.06
N TYR A 57 44.67 7.63 -3.74
CA TYR A 57 43.60 8.60 -3.93
C TYR A 57 43.21 8.68 -5.39
N VAL A 58 41.90 8.66 -5.65
CA VAL A 58 41.35 8.76 -7.01
C VAL A 58 40.46 9.99 -7.09
N LEU A 59 40.83 10.92 -7.96
CA LEU A 59 40.01 12.08 -8.30
C LEU A 59 38.97 11.66 -9.34
N GLN A 60 37.70 11.63 -8.94
CA GLN A 60 36.63 11.04 -9.74
C GLN A 60 35.28 11.74 -9.54
N ALA A 61 34.35 11.47 -10.44
CA ALA A 61 32.94 11.82 -10.29
C ALA A 61 32.09 11.00 -11.28
N ALA A 62 30.76 11.06 -11.12
CA ALA A 62 29.85 10.30 -11.95
C ALA A 62 28.63 11.12 -12.40
N ALA A 63 28.02 10.74 -13.52
CA ALA A 63 26.74 11.26 -13.99
C ALA A 63 25.75 10.11 -14.21
N ASN A 64 24.44 10.39 -14.18
CA ASN A 64 23.36 9.40 -14.29
C ASN A 64 23.52 8.21 -13.33
N LEU A 65 23.79 8.54 -12.05
CA LEU A 65 24.02 7.54 -11.01
C LEU A 65 22.79 6.66 -10.78
N ASN A 66 22.92 5.39 -11.18
CA ASN A 66 21.94 4.33 -10.99
C ASN A 66 22.71 3.00 -10.85
N GLY A 67 23.23 2.74 -9.64
CA GLY A 67 24.01 1.55 -9.32
C GLY A 67 25.54 1.75 -9.31
N GLY A 68 26.28 0.71 -9.69
CA GLY A 68 27.74 0.67 -9.66
C GLY A 68 28.36 1.39 -10.87
N ALA A 69 29.37 2.22 -10.62
CA ALA A 69 30.01 3.08 -11.62
C ALA A 69 31.22 2.40 -12.30
N ALA A 70 32.19 1.93 -11.50
CA ALA A 70 33.37 1.21 -11.99
C ALA A 70 33.97 0.28 -10.92
N LYS A 71 34.80 -0.67 -11.36
CA LYS A 71 35.64 -1.55 -10.54
C LYS A 71 37.09 -1.06 -10.60
N PHE A 72 37.79 -1.09 -9.47
CA PHE A 72 39.20 -0.72 -9.36
C PHE A 72 39.98 -1.90 -8.80
N THR A 73 41.08 -2.27 -9.44
CA THR A 73 41.94 -3.39 -9.02
C THR A 73 43.40 -3.00 -9.17
N LEU A 74 44.20 -3.12 -8.10
CA LEU A 74 45.65 -2.95 -8.18
C LEU A 74 46.27 -4.25 -8.68
N VAL A 75 47.25 -4.13 -9.57
CA VAL A 75 48.13 -5.23 -9.98
C VAL A 75 49.52 -4.92 -9.42
N TYR A 76 50.08 -5.85 -8.65
CA TYR A 76 51.41 -5.72 -8.07
C TYR A 76 52.48 -6.27 -9.02
N THR A 77 53.74 -5.88 -8.83
CA THR A 77 54.86 -6.29 -9.70
C THR A 77 55.15 -7.79 -9.68
N ASP A 78 54.65 -8.52 -8.67
CA ASP A 78 54.71 -9.99 -8.58
C ASP A 78 53.57 -10.69 -9.35
N GLY A 79 52.69 -9.94 -10.02
CA GLY A 79 51.54 -10.42 -10.76
C GLY A 79 50.28 -10.66 -9.91
N SER A 80 50.37 -10.55 -8.58
CA SER A 80 49.20 -10.66 -7.71
C SER A 80 48.28 -9.42 -7.83
N LYS A 81 47.00 -9.57 -7.45
CA LYS A 81 45.98 -8.50 -7.53
C LYS A 81 45.38 -8.19 -6.17
N SER A 82 45.04 -6.93 -5.93
CA SER A 82 44.26 -6.54 -4.74
C SER A 82 42.82 -7.07 -4.82
N LYS A 83 42.08 -6.99 -3.70
CA LYS A 83 40.63 -7.11 -3.78
C LYS A 83 40.07 -5.99 -4.67
N THR A 84 39.07 -6.33 -5.48
CA THR A 84 38.42 -5.34 -6.35
C THR A 84 37.57 -4.37 -5.53
N LEU A 85 37.86 -3.08 -5.66
CA LEU A 85 37.07 -2.01 -5.09
C LEU A 85 35.92 -1.64 -6.03
N GLN A 86 34.70 -1.54 -5.50
CA GLN A 86 33.53 -1.18 -6.30
C GLN A 86 33.11 0.26 -5.97
N ALA A 87 33.08 1.14 -6.98
CA ALA A 87 32.58 2.50 -6.82
C ALA A 87 31.05 2.54 -6.96
N TRP A 88 30.36 2.48 -5.83
CA TRP A 88 28.90 2.62 -5.75
C TRP A 88 28.51 4.04 -5.35
N GLN A 89 27.34 4.46 -5.85
CA GLN A 89 26.72 5.73 -5.52
C GLN A 89 26.65 5.97 -4.01
N ASN A 90 27.06 7.17 -3.58
CA ASN A 90 27.01 7.66 -2.19
C ASN A 90 27.86 6.85 -1.19
N ILE A 91 28.59 5.83 -1.65
CA ILE A 91 29.51 5.03 -0.83
C ILE A 91 30.96 5.44 -1.13
N ARG A 92 31.33 5.55 -2.41
CA ARG A 92 32.71 5.85 -2.86
C ARG A 92 32.81 6.86 -4.01
N VAL A 93 31.68 7.26 -4.59
CA VAL A 93 31.58 8.30 -5.63
C VAL A 93 30.24 9.03 -5.50
N CYS A 94 30.18 10.31 -5.88
CA CYS A 94 28.94 11.10 -5.93
C CYS A 94 28.67 11.67 -7.33
N ASN A 95 27.52 12.32 -7.44
CA ASN A 95 27.13 13.00 -8.68
C ASN A 95 28.08 14.17 -8.94
N TRP A 96 28.42 14.35 -10.22
CA TRP A 96 29.19 15.49 -10.70
C TRP A 96 28.42 16.82 -10.52
N TRP A 97 27.08 16.77 -10.57
CA TRP A 97 26.20 17.91 -10.29
C TRP A 97 25.97 18.03 -8.78
N ARG A 98 26.28 19.20 -8.20
CA ARG A 98 26.14 19.49 -6.76
C ARG A 98 26.81 18.40 -5.89
N PRO A 99 28.14 18.19 -6.03
CA PRO A 99 28.83 17.14 -5.30
C PRO A 99 28.81 17.41 -3.79
N GLU A 100 28.72 16.35 -2.99
CA GLU A 100 28.66 16.40 -1.52
C GLU A 100 29.75 15.52 -0.91
N ASP A 101 30.12 15.78 0.34
CA ASP A 101 31.10 14.95 1.05
C ASP A 101 30.47 13.60 1.45
N GLY A 102 31.22 12.52 1.31
CA GLY A 102 30.84 11.19 1.75
C GLY A 102 31.74 10.65 2.86
N ASN A 103 31.49 9.40 3.25
CA ASN A 103 32.29 8.70 4.26
C ASN A 103 33.69 8.33 3.75
N ASN A 104 33.84 7.96 2.47
CA ASN A 104 35.10 7.47 1.89
C ASN A 104 35.63 8.36 0.74
N TYR A 105 35.06 9.55 0.57
CA TYR A 105 35.47 10.52 -0.43
C TYR A 105 35.09 11.93 0.03
N LYS A 106 35.83 12.94 -0.43
CA LYS A 106 35.57 14.36 -0.14
C LYS A 106 35.54 15.18 -1.41
N VAL A 107 34.71 16.22 -1.47
CA VAL A 107 34.69 17.18 -2.57
C VAL A 107 36.07 17.82 -2.70
N ALA A 108 36.70 17.56 -3.84
CA ALA A 108 38.06 18.00 -4.15
C ALA A 108 38.06 19.44 -4.68
N PHE A 109 37.11 19.75 -5.57
CA PHE A 109 36.86 21.10 -6.05
C PHE A 109 35.44 21.22 -6.64
N VAL A 110 34.93 22.46 -6.69
CA VAL A 110 33.67 22.81 -7.35
C VAL A 110 33.91 24.00 -8.28
N THR A 111 33.29 23.96 -9.46
CA THR A 111 33.22 25.03 -10.47
C THR A 111 31.77 25.16 -10.95
N SER A 112 31.51 26.00 -11.95
CA SER A 112 30.18 26.18 -12.54
C SER A 112 30.18 25.89 -14.05
N ASN A 113 28.98 25.65 -14.61
CA ASN A 113 28.75 25.64 -16.05
C ASN A 113 27.36 26.25 -16.36
N ALA A 114 26.98 26.32 -17.64
CA ALA A 114 25.73 26.95 -18.07
C ALA A 114 24.43 26.31 -17.53
N LEU A 115 24.49 25.11 -16.95
CA LEU A 115 23.33 24.36 -16.44
C LEU A 115 23.30 24.25 -14.91
N CYS A 116 24.43 24.46 -14.22
CA CYS A 116 24.50 24.40 -12.77
C CYS A 116 25.68 25.20 -12.23
N ASP A 117 25.44 25.92 -11.14
CA ASP A 117 26.44 26.74 -10.46
C ASP A 117 27.41 25.90 -9.60
N GLU A 118 27.08 24.64 -9.31
CA GLU A 118 27.91 23.72 -8.54
C GLU A 118 28.13 22.40 -9.30
N VAL A 119 29.35 22.23 -9.80
CA VAL A 119 29.77 21.19 -10.72
C VAL A 119 31.20 20.79 -10.34
N GLY A 120 31.48 19.55 -9.96
CA GLY A 120 32.79 19.24 -9.36
C GLY A 120 33.16 17.77 -9.26
N MET A 121 34.36 17.52 -8.76
CA MET A 121 34.91 16.18 -8.55
C MET A 121 35.18 15.92 -7.07
N VAL A 122 35.23 14.64 -6.71
CA VAL A 122 35.59 14.16 -5.38
C VAL A 122 36.91 13.40 -5.41
N ALA A 123 37.68 13.49 -4.33
CA ALA A 123 38.80 12.62 -4.06
C ALA A 123 38.28 11.43 -3.23
N MET A 124 38.36 10.22 -3.78
CA MET A 124 38.11 8.98 -3.05
C MET A 124 39.42 8.49 -2.43
N GLU A 125 39.38 8.10 -1.16
CA GLU A 125 40.49 7.42 -0.50
C GLU A 125 40.33 5.90 -0.58
N TRP A 126 41.43 5.21 -0.86
CA TRP A 126 41.50 3.77 -0.87
C TRP A 126 42.78 3.28 -0.18
N LYS A 127 42.60 2.62 0.96
CA LYS A 127 43.67 1.94 1.69
C LYS A 127 44.15 0.71 0.93
N ASN A 128 45.46 0.65 0.65
CA ASN A 128 46.07 -0.51 0.03
C ASN A 128 46.16 -1.66 1.05
N GLU A 129 45.64 -2.83 0.68
CA GLU A 129 45.60 -4.02 1.55
C GLU A 129 46.98 -4.69 1.69
N CYS A 130 47.88 -4.46 0.73
CA CYS A 130 49.25 -5.00 0.71
C CYS A 130 50.26 -3.84 0.51
N PRO A 131 50.44 -2.94 1.50
CA PRO A 131 51.30 -1.76 1.37
C PRO A 131 52.79 -2.09 1.18
N GLU A 132 53.21 -3.29 1.57
CA GLU A 132 54.56 -3.81 1.40
C GLU A 132 54.89 -4.22 -0.04
N LYS A 133 53.89 -4.39 -0.90
CA LYS A 133 54.07 -4.77 -2.32
C LYS A 133 54.17 -3.56 -3.23
N SER A 134 55.03 -3.66 -4.24
CA SER A 134 55.18 -2.67 -5.30
C SER A 134 54.00 -2.73 -6.27
N ILE A 135 53.30 -1.62 -6.48
CA ILE A 135 52.13 -1.51 -7.34
C ILE A 135 52.59 -1.27 -8.78
N GLN A 136 52.31 -2.23 -9.68
CA GLN A 136 52.63 -2.12 -11.09
C GLN A 136 51.62 -1.23 -11.83
N SER A 137 50.32 -1.46 -11.61
CA SER A 137 49.26 -0.72 -12.29
C SER A 137 47.93 -0.71 -11.53
N LEU A 138 47.06 0.24 -11.90
CA LEU A 138 45.66 0.28 -11.51
C LEU A 138 44.79 -0.04 -12.72
N VAL A 139 43.99 -1.09 -12.62
CA VAL A 139 42.98 -1.46 -13.61
C VAL A 139 41.63 -0.88 -13.19
N ILE A 140 41.00 -0.11 -14.07
CA ILE A 140 39.68 0.46 -13.87
C ILE A 140 38.76 -0.10 -14.95
N GLU A 141 37.68 -0.76 -14.56
CA GLU A 141 36.72 -1.40 -15.49
C GLU A 141 35.34 -0.79 -15.31
N SER A 142 34.69 -0.43 -16.41
CA SER A 142 33.31 0.03 -16.36
C SER A 142 32.37 -1.12 -16.02
N TYR A 143 31.29 -0.83 -15.29
CA TYR A 143 30.15 -1.75 -15.23
C TYR A 143 29.33 -1.77 -16.53
N ASN A 144 29.54 -0.80 -17.42
CA ASN A 144 28.80 -0.63 -18.67
C ASN A 144 27.28 -0.65 -18.46
N LYS A 145 26.83 0.01 -17.39
CA LYS A 145 25.41 0.18 -17.02
C LYS A 145 25.00 1.64 -17.25
N ASP A 146 24.13 2.19 -16.43
CA ASP A 146 23.54 3.52 -16.67
C ASP A 146 24.47 4.67 -16.21
N THR A 147 25.38 4.39 -15.26
CA THR A 147 26.26 5.42 -14.68
C THR A 147 27.46 5.73 -15.56
N ILE A 148 27.64 7.01 -15.90
CA ILE A 148 28.81 7.53 -16.58
C ILE A 148 29.89 7.82 -15.53
N MET A 149 30.97 7.05 -15.52
CA MET A 149 32.10 7.26 -14.62
C MET A 149 33.18 8.12 -15.25
N ILE A 150 33.73 9.06 -14.47
CA ILE A 150 34.79 9.98 -14.87
C ILE A 150 35.94 9.90 -13.87
N VAL A 151 37.16 9.68 -14.36
CA VAL A 151 38.39 9.69 -13.56
C VAL A 151 39.34 10.75 -14.11
N GLY A 152 39.77 11.67 -13.24
CA GLY A 152 40.61 12.82 -13.59
C GLY A 152 42.07 12.67 -13.22
N ALA A 153 42.38 12.04 -12.09
CA ALA A 153 43.76 11.82 -11.63
C ALA A 153 43.83 10.72 -10.57
N VAL A 154 45.02 10.17 -10.36
CA VAL A 154 45.31 9.16 -9.34
C VAL A 154 46.63 9.53 -8.65
N THR A 155 46.67 9.45 -7.32
CA THR A 155 47.84 9.77 -6.49
C THR A 155 48.11 8.65 -5.48
N LEU A 156 49.39 8.29 -5.31
CA LEU A 156 49.85 7.34 -4.31
C LEU A 156 50.38 8.07 -3.06
N SER A 157 50.17 7.51 -1.89
CA SER A 157 50.65 8.05 -0.61
C SER A 157 51.28 6.98 0.27
N HIS A 158 52.39 7.33 0.91
CA HIS A 158 53.06 6.50 1.93
C HIS A 158 52.55 6.76 3.35
N LYS A 159 51.62 7.70 3.55
CA LYS A 159 51.06 8.00 4.87
C LYS A 159 50.02 6.94 5.23
N LYS A 160 50.11 6.37 6.45
CA LYS A 160 49.13 5.39 6.98
C LYS A 160 47.81 6.03 7.42
N GLU A 161 47.88 7.27 7.89
CA GLU A 161 46.72 8.02 8.34
C GLU A 161 45.89 8.53 7.17
N SER A 162 44.57 8.61 7.35
CA SER A 162 43.67 9.13 6.33
C SER A 162 43.94 10.61 6.09
N ALA A 163 44.00 11.03 4.82
CA ALA A 163 44.07 12.45 4.47
C ALA A 163 42.78 13.22 4.86
N PHE A 164 41.71 12.49 5.20
CA PHE A 164 40.44 13.05 5.68
C PHE A 164 40.31 13.02 7.22
N ALA A 165 41.32 12.51 7.95
CA ALA A 165 41.29 12.45 9.41
C ALA A 165 41.25 13.86 10.03
N GLY A 166 40.26 14.11 10.89
CA GLY A 166 40.09 15.40 11.56
C GLY A 166 39.32 16.47 10.77
N ASP A 167 38.82 16.16 9.57
CA ASP A 167 37.95 17.05 8.78
C ASP A 167 36.48 16.82 9.20
N PRO A 168 35.85 17.70 10.01
CA PRO A 168 34.45 17.54 10.38
C PRO A 168 33.59 17.57 9.11
N VAL A 169 32.53 16.75 9.08
CA VAL A 169 31.48 16.86 8.05
C VAL A 169 30.79 18.22 8.24
N SER A 170 31.41 19.28 7.74
CA SER A 170 31.00 20.66 7.96
C SER A 170 31.01 21.42 6.65
N SER A 171 30.00 22.29 6.51
CA SER A 171 29.68 23.10 5.33
C SER A 171 30.72 24.21 5.00
N GLN A 172 31.88 24.22 5.65
CA GLN A 172 32.86 25.29 5.59
C GLN A 172 34.10 24.91 4.77
N ALA A 173 33.97 24.79 3.44
CA ALA A 173 35.05 25.08 2.46
C ALA A 173 34.59 24.92 0.99
N ARG A 174 33.44 25.50 0.60
CA ARG A 174 33.08 25.64 -0.83
C ARG A 174 33.72 26.91 -1.42
N ARG A 175 35.04 26.91 -1.68
CA ARG A 175 35.64 27.98 -2.48
C ARG A 175 35.37 27.72 -3.96
N VAL A 176 34.39 28.41 -4.53
CA VAL A 176 34.17 28.49 -5.97
C VAL A 176 35.36 29.22 -6.60
N VAL A 177 36.12 28.53 -7.46
CA VAL A 177 37.20 29.17 -8.22
C VAL A 177 36.56 30.01 -9.33
N LYS A 178 36.45 31.33 -9.13
CA LYS A 178 36.02 32.27 -10.19
C LYS A 178 37.22 32.60 -11.07
N THR A 179 37.13 32.34 -12.37
CA THR A 179 38.09 32.82 -13.39
C THR A 179 37.36 33.68 -14.41
N ASP A 180 37.90 34.85 -14.70
CA ASP A 180 37.37 35.84 -15.65
C ASP A 180 37.37 35.37 -17.12
N ALA A 181 36.57 36.06 -17.92
CA ALA A 181 35.80 35.52 -19.04
C ALA A 181 36.45 35.45 -20.45
N LYS A 182 35.67 34.81 -21.35
CA LYS A 182 35.55 34.92 -22.83
C LYS A 182 36.42 33.99 -23.69
N VAL A 183 35.74 33.12 -24.46
CA VAL A 183 35.75 33.03 -25.94
C VAL A 183 34.91 31.81 -26.35
N ALA A 184 33.94 32.02 -27.25
CA ALA A 184 33.15 30.98 -27.93
C ALA A 184 33.73 30.68 -29.31
N PRO A 185 33.42 29.51 -29.91
CA PRO A 185 33.11 29.49 -31.33
C PRO A 185 31.81 28.74 -31.67
N LYS A 186 31.18 29.28 -32.72
CA LYS A 186 29.94 28.87 -33.39
C LYS A 186 30.15 27.68 -34.33
N SER A 187 29.09 26.87 -34.52
CA SER A 187 28.62 26.31 -35.81
C SER A 187 27.40 25.42 -35.52
N ALA A 188 26.46 25.12 -36.41
CA ALA A 188 25.92 25.73 -37.60
C ALA A 188 24.53 25.09 -37.80
N SER A 189 23.58 25.87 -38.26
CA SER A 189 22.17 25.48 -38.42
C SER A 189 21.85 24.99 -39.84
N LYS A 190 20.73 24.23 -39.93
CA LYS A 190 19.76 24.11 -41.05
C LYS A 190 19.96 23.04 -42.13
N ALA A 191 18.96 22.16 -42.24
CA ALA A 191 18.03 21.99 -43.38
C ALA A 191 17.04 20.84 -43.03
N GLY A 192 15.73 20.80 -43.30
CA GLY A 192 14.77 21.69 -43.96
C GLY A 192 13.59 20.86 -44.53
N ALA A 193 12.35 21.16 -44.09
CA ALA A 193 11.02 21.09 -44.78
C ALA A 193 10.53 19.76 -45.42
N LYS A 194 9.24 19.41 -45.61
CA LYS A 194 7.86 19.88 -45.33
C LYS A 194 6.90 18.74 -45.80
N GLY A 195 5.70 18.60 -45.24
CA GLY A 195 4.59 17.84 -45.87
C GLY A 195 3.37 17.57 -44.98
N ASP A 196 2.26 18.29 -45.23
CA ASP A 196 0.96 18.21 -44.53
C ASP A 196 0.12 16.98 -44.88
N LYS A 197 -0.61 16.42 -43.88
CA LYS A 197 -2.08 16.16 -43.85
C LYS A 197 -2.48 15.22 -42.69
N LYS A 198 -3.39 15.70 -41.82
CA LYS A 198 -4.19 14.94 -40.81
C LYS A 198 -5.26 14.08 -41.53
N PRO A 199 -5.80 12.96 -40.96
CA PRO A 199 -6.51 12.99 -39.66
C PRO A 199 -6.44 11.74 -38.74
N ALA A 200 -7.01 11.92 -37.55
CA ALA A 200 -7.54 10.92 -36.60
C ALA A 200 -6.61 10.27 -35.54
N ALA A 201 -6.78 10.78 -34.31
CA ALA A 201 -6.74 10.11 -33.01
C ALA A 201 -5.78 8.92 -32.80
N THR A 202 -4.57 9.21 -32.34
CA THR A 202 -3.72 8.26 -31.60
C THR A 202 -2.89 9.04 -30.59
N VAL A 203 -3.14 8.81 -29.30
CA VAL A 203 -2.34 9.38 -28.21
C VAL A 203 -1.07 8.55 -28.07
N SER A 204 0.06 9.08 -28.55
CA SER A 204 1.39 8.52 -28.29
C SER A 204 1.89 8.98 -26.93
N THR A 205 2.23 8.05 -26.04
CA THR A 205 2.93 8.33 -24.77
C THR A 205 4.42 8.04 -24.95
N SER A 206 5.23 9.07 -25.15
CA SER A 206 6.69 9.03 -24.95
C SER A 206 6.99 9.09 -23.45
N ARG A 207 7.81 8.16 -22.95
CA ARG A 207 8.16 8.06 -21.53
C ARG A 207 9.21 9.11 -21.17
N GLY A 208 8.84 10.02 -20.28
CA GLY A 208 9.74 10.99 -19.65
C GLY A 208 8.99 12.03 -18.81
N ALA A 209 8.07 11.60 -17.93
CA ALA A 209 7.44 12.37 -16.83
C ALA A 209 6.26 11.64 -16.17
N ASP A 210 5.68 10.62 -16.83
CA ASP A 210 4.41 10.01 -16.39
C ASP A 210 4.58 8.88 -15.34
N ARG A 211 5.08 9.20 -14.14
CA ARG A 211 5.09 8.26 -13.01
C ARG A 211 3.90 8.38 -12.04
N PHE A 212 2.91 9.20 -12.37
CA PHE A 212 1.65 9.32 -11.64
C PHE A 212 0.54 9.49 -12.69
N PHE A 213 -0.73 9.26 -12.34
CA PHE A 213 -1.92 9.39 -13.21
C PHE A 213 -2.36 8.11 -13.95
N PHE A 214 -3.04 7.21 -13.22
CA PHE A 214 -4.24 6.58 -13.80
C PHE A 214 -5.40 7.60 -13.69
N PRO A 215 -6.34 7.69 -14.65
CA PRO A 215 -7.46 8.60 -14.54
C PRO A 215 -8.46 8.13 -13.45
N PRO A 216 -9.06 9.05 -12.66
CA PRO A 216 -10.13 8.71 -11.72
C PRO A 216 -11.35 8.18 -12.48
N GLN A 217 -11.95 7.08 -12.01
CA GLN A 217 -13.38 6.85 -12.20
C GLN A 217 -14.13 7.57 -11.08
N SER A 218 -14.01 8.90 -11.02
CA SER A 218 -14.82 9.72 -10.11
C SER A 218 -16.19 9.99 -10.73
N SER A 219 -17.12 10.49 -9.92
CA SER A 219 -18.31 11.17 -10.44
C SER A 219 -17.89 12.24 -11.47
N GLY A 220 -18.76 12.53 -12.44
CA GLY A 220 -18.44 13.41 -13.57
C GLY A 220 -18.04 14.84 -13.20
N GLU A 221 -18.28 15.27 -11.96
CA GLU A 221 -18.03 16.64 -11.47
C GLU A 221 -16.63 16.81 -10.86
N GLU A 222 -16.13 15.85 -10.08
CA GLU A 222 -14.77 15.89 -9.51
C GLU A 222 -13.67 15.76 -10.57
N ALA A 223 -13.85 14.87 -11.56
CA ALA A 223 -12.93 14.74 -12.69
C ALA A 223 -12.86 16.03 -13.52
N ARG A 224 -13.98 16.74 -13.68
CA ARG A 224 -14.05 18.05 -14.34
C ARG A 224 -13.29 19.09 -13.52
N ASN A 225 -13.51 19.17 -12.22
CA ASN A 225 -12.81 20.11 -11.34
C ASN A 225 -11.28 19.89 -11.34
N TRP A 226 -10.80 18.65 -11.31
CA TRP A 226 -9.36 18.38 -11.39
C TRP A 226 -8.75 18.74 -12.75
N SER A 227 -9.49 18.52 -13.84
CA SER A 227 -9.04 18.92 -15.18
C SER A 227 -8.85 20.44 -15.29
N VAL A 228 -9.71 21.21 -14.62
CA VAL A 228 -9.61 22.67 -14.53
C VAL A 228 -8.40 23.08 -13.69
N VAL A 229 -8.21 22.48 -12.51
CA VAL A 229 -7.03 22.74 -11.66
C VAL A 229 -5.75 22.47 -12.45
N LYS A 230 -5.61 21.29 -13.08
CA LYS A 230 -4.42 20.91 -13.86
C LYS A 230 -4.14 21.89 -15.01
N LYS A 231 -5.19 22.29 -15.75
CA LYS A 231 -5.08 23.29 -16.83
C LYS A 231 -4.59 24.63 -16.28
N ASN A 232 -5.17 25.10 -15.18
CA ASN A 232 -4.79 26.36 -14.55
C ASN A 232 -3.37 26.32 -13.96
N THR A 233 -2.94 25.18 -13.40
CA THR A 233 -1.58 25.01 -12.87
C THR A 233 -0.53 25.24 -13.97
N GLY A 234 -0.79 24.73 -15.19
CA GLY A 234 0.06 25.00 -16.35
C GLY A 234 0.13 26.49 -16.71
N ALA A 235 -1.02 27.16 -16.78
CA ALA A 235 -1.09 28.59 -17.11
C ALA A 235 -0.37 29.47 -16.06
N TYR A 236 -0.59 29.21 -14.77
CA TYR A 236 0.10 29.95 -13.71
C TYR A 236 1.59 29.63 -13.65
N SER A 237 1.98 28.39 -13.91
CA SER A 237 3.40 28.00 -14.00
C SER A 237 4.17 28.80 -15.05
N GLU A 238 3.53 29.15 -16.17
CA GLU A 238 4.09 30.04 -17.18
C GLU A 238 4.11 31.50 -16.70
N LYS A 239 3.00 31.98 -16.12
CA LYS A 239 2.85 33.35 -15.61
C LYS A 239 3.88 33.70 -14.53
N LEU A 240 4.23 32.76 -13.66
CA LEU A 240 5.23 32.94 -12.60
C LEU A 240 6.64 33.29 -13.13
N ALA A 241 6.94 33.03 -14.41
CA ALA A 241 8.22 33.39 -15.02
C ALA A 241 8.31 34.87 -15.45
N GLY A 242 7.20 35.61 -15.45
CA GLY A 242 7.14 37.00 -15.91
C GLY A 242 7.54 38.04 -14.85
N PRO A 243 8.05 39.23 -15.26
CA PRO A 243 8.50 40.29 -14.35
C PRO A 243 7.36 40.99 -13.58
N GLN A 244 6.10 40.82 -14.00
CA GLN A 244 4.90 41.40 -13.37
C GLN A 244 3.94 40.29 -12.86
N ALA A 245 4.49 39.11 -12.53
CA ALA A 245 3.69 37.95 -12.16
C ALA A 245 2.70 38.25 -11.02
N ALA A 246 3.16 38.93 -9.96
CA ALA A 246 2.32 39.23 -8.81
C ALA A 246 1.13 40.13 -9.16
N ASP A 247 1.33 41.22 -9.90
CA ASP A 247 0.26 42.15 -10.30
C ASP A 247 -0.80 41.48 -11.18
N SER A 248 -0.35 40.60 -12.10
CA SER A 248 -1.28 39.86 -12.95
C SER A 248 -2.08 38.83 -12.16
N ILE A 249 -1.46 38.15 -11.20
CA ILE A 249 -2.15 37.16 -10.35
C ILE A 249 -3.18 37.85 -9.46
N VAL A 250 -2.83 38.97 -8.82
CA VAL A 250 -3.76 39.76 -7.99
C VAL A 250 -5.01 40.15 -8.78
N ARG A 251 -4.82 40.61 -10.03
CA ARG A 251 -5.93 40.95 -10.92
C ARG A 251 -6.84 39.76 -11.20
N ASP A 252 -6.28 38.62 -11.60
CA ASP A 252 -7.06 37.41 -11.88
C ASP A 252 -7.92 37.00 -10.66
N LEU A 253 -7.33 37.03 -9.45
CA LEU A 253 -8.00 36.61 -8.22
C LEU A 253 -9.15 37.54 -7.83
N LEU A 254 -8.99 38.86 -8.01
CA LEU A 254 -10.01 39.85 -7.65
C LEU A 254 -11.12 39.99 -8.70
N GLU A 255 -10.84 39.72 -9.98
CA GLU A 255 -11.84 39.76 -11.05
C GLU A 255 -12.77 38.53 -11.08
N THR A 256 -12.35 37.43 -10.46
CA THR A 256 -13.10 36.16 -10.47
C THR A 256 -14.25 36.18 -9.45
N LYS A 257 -15.50 36.17 -9.96
CA LYS A 257 -16.72 36.18 -9.12
C LYS A 257 -17.19 34.77 -8.72
N ASP A 258 -16.88 33.77 -9.54
CA ASP A 258 -17.22 32.37 -9.28
C ASP A 258 -16.29 31.81 -8.20
N GLN A 259 -16.87 31.37 -7.08
CA GLN A 259 -16.12 30.92 -5.91
C GLN A 259 -15.44 29.56 -6.12
N ASP A 260 -16.01 28.71 -6.96
CA ASP A 260 -15.41 27.41 -7.31
C ASP A 260 -14.23 27.60 -8.26
N ALA A 261 -14.39 28.49 -9.24
CA ALA A 261 -13.29 28.91 -10.11
C ALA A 261 -12.15 29.55 -9.31
N LEU A 262 -12.47 30.45 -8.38
CA LEU A 262 -11.48 31.09 -7.49
C LEU A 262 -10.74 30.05 -6.65
N ASN A 263 -11.44 29.10 -6.02
CA ASN A 263 -10.79 28.02 -5.28
C ASN A 263 -9.88 27.14 -6.17
N ALA A 264 -10.32 26.85 -7.40
CA ALA A 264 -9.50 26.11 -8.37
C ALA A 264 -8.25 26.90 -8.78
N MET A 265 -8.35 28.22 -8.95
CA MET A 265 -7.22 29.11 -9.24
C MET A 265 -6.22 29.18 -8.08
N LEU A 266 -6.70 29.38 -6.85
CA LEU A 266 -5.85 29.39 -5.65
C LEU A 266 -5.13 28.04 -5.45
N THR A 267 -5.83 26.93 -5.67
CA THR A 267 -5.21 25.58 -5.61
C THR A 267 -4.17 25.40 -6.72
N ALA A 268 -4.47 25.84 -7.94
CA ALA A 268 -3.53 25.80 -9.05
C ALA A 268 -2.28 26.64 -8.80
N LEU A 269 -2.44 27.83 -8.20
CA LEU A 269 -1.33 28.69 -7.76
C LEU A 269 -0.47 28.02 -6.71
N GLY A 270 -1.07 27.38 -5.70
CA GLY A 270 -0.35 26.59 -4.69
C GLY A 270 0.57 25.55 -5.33
N TYR A 271 0.04 24.73 -6.23
CA TYR A 271 0.86 23.76 -6.99
C TYR A 271 1.91 24.43 -7.88
N ALA A 272 1.60 25.56 -8.51
CA ALA A 272 2.55 26.26 -9.38
C ALA A 272 3.73 26.85 -8.59
N PHE A 273 3.49 27.39 -7.38
CA PHE A 273 4.55 27.86 -6.49
C PHE A 273 5.49 26.73 -6.10
N GLU A 274 4.95 25.54 -5.80
CA GLU A 274 5.74 24.35 -5.47
C GLU A 274 6.55 23.87 -6.67
N GLN A 275 5.91 23.66 -7.82
CA GLN A 275 6.56 23.12 -9.04
C GLN A 275 7.69 24.02 -9.57
N LYS A 276 7.55 25.35 -9.42
CA LYS A 276 8.55 26.32 -9.89
C LYS A 276 9.51 26.76 -8.80
N ASN A 277 9.31 26.33 -7.56
CA ASN A 277 10.04 26.84 -6.39
C ASN A 277 10.02 28.39 -6.33
N ARG A 278 8.86 28.99 -6.62
CA ARG A 278 8.63 30.45 -6.70
C ARG A 278 7.74 30.95 -5.56
N ARG A 279 8.01 30.48 -4.35
CA ARG A 279 7.25 30.83 -3.14
C ARG A 279 7.50 32.29 -2.71
N ASP A 280 8.54 32.94 -3.23
CA ASP A 280 8.77 34.39 -3.12
C ASP A 280 7.58 35.19 -3.70
N VAL A 281 7.08 34.78 -4.87
CA VAL A 281 5.96 35.44 -5.55
C VAL A 281 4.67 35.33 -4.73
N ALA A 282 4.48 34.25 -3.96
CA ALA A 282 3.33 34.12 -3.07
C ALA A 282 3.30 35.22 -2.01
N GLY A 283 4.48 35.61 -1.48
CA GLY A 283 4.62 36.73 -0.56
C GLY A 283 4.27 38.07 -1.21
N ASP A 284 4.76 38.31 -2.43
CA ASP A 284 4.46 39.55 -3.16
C ASP A 284 2.97 39.69 -3.50
N VAL A 285 2.31 38.58 -3.90
CA VAL A 285 0.86 38.55 -4.14
C VAL A 285 0.09 38.83 -2.86
N PHE A 286 0.50 38.21 -1.74
CA PHE A 286 -0.11 38.46 -0.43
C PHE A 286 -0.02 39.94 -0.03
N ASP A 287 1.18 40.53 -0.10
CA ASP A 287 1.41 41.91 0.32
C ASP A 287 0.59 42.89 -0.54
N LYS A 288 0.46 42.63 -1.84
CA LYS A 288 -0.37 43.43 -2.76
C LYS A 288 -1.86 43.29 -2.48
N LEU A 289 -2.37 42.08 -2.20
CA LEU A 289 -3.77 41.89 -1.80
C LEU A 289 -4.07 42.64 -0.50
N ARG A 290 -3.16 42.59 0.48
CA ARG A 290 -3.31 43.28 1.76
C ARG A 290 -3.32 44.80 1.62
N ALA A 291 -2.64 45.35 0.61
CA ALA A 291 -2.61 46.80 0.35
C ALA A 291 -3.99 47.39 -0.03
N ASN A 292 -4.95 46.58 -0.47
CA ASN A 292 -6.32 47.05 -0.77
C ASN A 292 -7.11 47.48 0.49
N ASN A 293 -6.67 47.04 1.69
CA ASN A 293 -7.27 47.39 2.98
C ASN A 293 -8.77 47.06 3.13
N ASP A 294 -9.25 46.02 2.45
CA ASP A 294 -10.60 45.49 2.62
C ASP A 294 -10.59 44.02 3.09
N LEU A 295 -11.71 43.57 3.65
CA LEU A 295 -11.85 42.23 4.21
C LEU A 295 -11.76 41.14 3.14
N TYR A 296 -12.36 41.33 1.97
CA TYR A 296 -12.38 40.32 0.92
C TYR A 296 -10.97 40.04 0.40
N SER A 297 -10.21 41.09 0.05
CA SER A 297 -8.80 40.96 -0.36
C SER A 297 -7.96 40.30 0.75
N THR A 298 -8.26 40.57 2.02
CA THR A 298 -7.58 39.94 3.16
C THR A 298 -7.88 38.45 3.29
N ILE A 299 -9.14 38.04 3.09
CA ILE A 299 -9.54 36.63 3.06
C ILE A 299 -8.84 35.91 1.90
N VAL A 300 -8.84 36.49 0.70
CA VAL A 300 -8.16 35.91 -0.47
C VAL A 300 -6.65 35.79 -0.24
N ALA A 301 -6.03 36.78 0.43
CA ALA A 301 -4.62 36.73 0.80
C ALA A 301 -4.32 35.58 1.78
N ALA A 302 -5.15 35.42 2.82
CA ALA A 302 -5.00 34.34 3.80
C ALA A 302 -5.26 32.96 3.18
N ASP A 303 -6.23 32.83 2.27
CA ASP A 303 -6.49 31.63 1.47
C ASP A 303 -5.29 31.24 0.62
N LEU A 304 -4.61 32.21 -0.01
CA LEU A 304 -3.41 31.96 -0.80
C LEU A 304 -2.31 31.31 0.04
N LEU A 305 -2.11 31.79 1.28
CA LEU A 305 -1.13 31.20 2.20
C LEU A 305 -1.50 29.76 2.57
N LEU A 306 -2.78 29.51 2.88
CA LEU A 306 -3.29 28.17 3.17
C LEU A 306 -3.08 27.24 1.97
N LYS A 307 -3.44 27.66 0.76
CA LYS A 307 -3.29 26.85 -0.46
C LYS A 307 -1.82 26.62 -0.81
N ALA A 308 -0.95 27.58 -0.54
CA ALA A 308 0.49 27.43 -0.74
C ALA A 308 1.09 26.33 0.14
N ILE A 309 0.62 26.13 1.38
CA ILE A 309 1.07 25.02 2.23
C ILE A 309 0.33 23.70 1.94
N GLN A 310 -0.97 23.74 1.63
CA GLN A 310 -1.76 22.54 1.29
C GLN A 310 -1.19 21.80 0.08
N CYS A 311 -0.69 22.53 -0.92
CA CYS A 311 -0.10 21.96 -2.13
C CYS A 311 1.35 21.46 -1.97
N VAL A 312 1.93 21.52 -0.77
CA VAL A 312 3.24 20.93 -0.48
C VAL A 312 3.08 19.44 -0.21
N ASP A 313 3.73 18.62 -1.03
CA ASP A 313 3.58 17.16 -1.07
C ASP A 313 4.87 16.39 -0.77
N SER A 314 5.95 17.08 -0.39
CA SER A 314 7.24 16.44 -0.12
C SER A 314 7.85 16.88 1.21
N VAL A 315 8.58 15.96 1.86
CA VAL A 315 9.34 16.24 3.10
C VAL A 315 10.25 17.46 2.92
N ARG A 316 10.95 17.49 1.79
CA ARG A 316 11.83 18.60 1.42
C ARG A 316 11.04 19.89 1.22
N GLY A 317 9.90 19.81 0.56
CA GLY A 317 9.02 20.94 0.31
C GLY A 317 8.51 21.55 1.61
N ALA A 318 8.08 20.72 2.56
CA ALA A 318 7.62 21.14 3.87
C ALA A 318 8.75 21.80 4.67
N ARG A 319 9.93 21.16 4.75
CA ARG A 319 11.10 21.70 5.46
C ARG A 319 11.58 23.04 4.89
N SER A 320 11.56 23.19 3.57
CA SER A 320 12.00 24.42 2.89
C SER A 320 10.92 25.49 2.76
N TYR A 321 9.73 25.26 3.32
CA TYR A 321 8.64 26.23 3.23
C TYR A 321 9.05 27.54 3.94
N PRO A 322 8.97 28.71 3.28
CA PRO A 322 9.57 29.94 3.78
C PRO A 322 8.95 30.42 5.10
N ASP A 323 9.80 30.68 6.10
CA ASP A 323 9.37 31.26 7.38
C ASP A 323 8.70 32.63 7.17
N SER A 324 9.08 33.39 6.14
CA SER A 324 8.45 34.69 5.83
C SER A 324 6.98 34.60 5.39
N LEU A 325 6.52 33.45 4.90
CA LEU A 325 5.09 33.21 4.66
C LEU A 325 4.38 32.85 5.98
N CYS A 326 5.07 32.13 6.88
CA CYS A 326 4.57 31.86 8.22
C CYS A 326 4.48 33.14 9.07
N ASP A 327 5.43 34.06 8.96
CA ASP A 327 5.38 35.35 9.66
C ASP A 327 4.18 36.19 9.19
N ARG A 328 3.84 36.14 7.89
CA ARG A 328 2.64 36.78 7.33
C ARG A 328 1.35 36.15 7.86
N ALA A 329 1.28 34.83 7.94
CA ALA A 329 0.15 34.15 8.59
C ALA A 329 0.08 34.50 10.08
N ALA A 330 1.21 34.54 10.80
CA ALA A 330 1.26 34.89 12.21
C ALA A 330 0.72 36.30 12.49
N ALA A 331 0.98 37.26 11.59
CA ALA A 331 0.46 38.62 11.68
C ALA A 331 -1.08 38.71 11.56
N LEU A 332 -1.75 37.67 11.08
CA LEU A 332 -3.20 37.59 10.93
C LEU A 332 -3.89 36.85 12.08
N LEU A 333 -3.14 36.30 13.05
CA LEU A 333 -3.71 35.49 14.13
C LEU A 333 -4.67 36.28 15.05
N ASP A 334 -4.47 37.59 15.19
CA ASP A 334 -5.31 38.48 16.00
C ASP A 334 -6.22 39.39 15.17
N HIS A 335 -6.42 39.09 13.88
CA HIS A 335 -7.31 39.85 13.01
C HIS A 335 -8.75 39.86 13.56
N PRO A 336 -9.51 40.96 13.49
CA PRO A 336 -10.84 41.03 14.12
C PRO A 336 -11.91 40.16 13.44
N ASP A 337 -11.64 39.61 12.25
CA ASP A 337 -12.49 38.63 11.57
C ASP A 337 -12.04 37.19 11.90
N PRO A 338 -12.94 36.31 12.43
CA PRO A 338 -12.56 34.98 12.88
C PRO A 338 -12.21 34.01 11.75
N VAL A 339 -12.70 34.21 10.52
CA VAL A 339 -12.31 33.38 9.37
C VAL A 339 -10.88 33.68 8.96
N VAL A 340 -10.47 34.95 8.97
CA VAL A 340 -9.07 35.34 8.72
C VAL A 340 -8.14 34.72 9.77
N GLN A 341 -8.54 34.74 11.05
CA GLN A 341 -7.79 34.06 12.11
C GLN A 341 -7.67 32.55 11.85
N SER A 342 -8.76 31.91 11.41
CA SER A 342 -8.82 30.47 11.15
C SER A 342 -7.92 30.05 9.97
N LEU A 343 -7.91 30.84 8.88
CA LEU A 343 -7.01 30.61 7.73
C LEU A 343 -5.54 30.70 8.15
N ALA A 344 -5.21 31.71 8.95
CA ALA A 344 -3.87 31.92 9.48
C ALA A 344 -3.42 30.79 10.41
N GLU A 345 -4.26 30.44 11.38
CA GLU A 345 -4.00 29.35 12.32
C GLU A 345 -3.84 28.00 11.60
N TRP A 346 -4.71 27.70 10.64
CA TRP A 346 -4.63 26.47 9.85
C TRP A 346 -3.38 26.40 8.99
N THR A 347 -2.96 27.52 8.38
CA THR A 347 -1.71 27.60 7.62
C THR A 347 -0.50 27.22 8.47
N LEU A 348 -0.42 27.76 9.70
CA LEU A 348 0.69 27.49 10.61
C LEU A 348 0.64 26.07 11.18
N ALA A 349 -0.55 25.56 11.48
CA ALA A 349 -0.74 24.17 11.86
C ALA A 349 -0.24 23.22 10.76
N LEU A 350 -0.70 23.39 9.51
CA LEU A 350 -0.28 22.55 8.38
C LEU A 350 1.23 22.62 8.13
N ARG A 351 1.85 23.80 8.32
CA ARG A 351 3.30 23.95 8.20
C ARG A 351 4.05 23.00 9.14
N LEU A 352 3.62 22.92 10.40
CA LEU A 352 4.20 22.02 11.40
C LEU A 352 3.88 20.56 11.07
N LYS A 353 2.58 20.28 10.94
CA LYS A 353 2.00 18.96 10.77
C LYS A 353 2.55 18.21 9.55
N LYS A 354 2.57 18.86 8.38
CA LYS A 354 3.11 18.25 7.16
C LYS A 354 4.58 17.92 7.29
N GLN A 355 5.39 18.78 7.93
CA GLN A 355 6.80 18.44 8.14
C GLN A 355 6.94 17.22 9.04
N GLN A 356 6.16 17.14 10.13
CA GLN A 356 6.21 16.01 11.05
C GLN A 356 5.74 14.71 10.39
N ALA A 357 4.56 14.71 9.77
CA ALA A 357 3.96 13.55 9.14
C ALA A 357 4.76 13.04 7.94
N SER A 358 5.40 13.95 7.19
CA SER A 358 6.22 13.57 6.04
C SER A 358 7.62 13.08 6.38
N SER A 359 8.09 13.33 7.60
CA SER A 359 9.45 12.99 8.00
C SER A 359 9.60 11.51 8.33
N ILE A 360 10.36 10.80 7.50
CA ILE A 360 10.77 9.39 7.74
C ILE A 360 11.82 9.31 8.87
N ARG A 361 12.59 10.38 9.11
CA ARG A 361 13.59 10.47 10.19
C ARG A 361 13.18 11.49 11.23
N ILE A 362 13.46 11.22 12.49
CA ILE A 362 13.19 12.17 13.59
C ILE A 362 13.95 13.48 13.40
N SER A 363 15.18 13.41 12.88
CA SER A 363 16.02 14.59 12.59
C SER A 363 15.43 15.53 11.54
N ASP A 364 14.47 15.08 10.73
CA ASP A 364 13.82 15.90 9.71
C ASP A 364 12.57 16.62 10.23
N SER A 365 12.12 16.28 11.44
CA SER A 365 10.98 16.93 12.08
C SER A 365 11.27 18.29 12.66
N PHE A 366 10.20 19.00 13.00
CA PHE A 366 10.25 20.33 13.57
C PHE A 366 10.99 20.33 14.92
N GLY A 367 12.24 20.80 14.88
CA GLY A 367 13.20 20.62 15.96
C GLY A 367 13.15 21.72 17.01
N PRO A 368 13.99 21.62 18.06
CA PRO A 368 14.10 22.65 19.10
C PRO A 368 14.42 24.05 18.57
N GLU A 369 15.23 24.16 17.52
CA GLU A 369 15.58 25.45 16.88
C GLU A 369 14.39 26.05 16.13
N ASP A 370 13.63 25.23 15.39
CA ASP A 370 12.43 25.68 14.68
C ASP A 370 11.37 26.26 15.64
N ARG A 371 11.28 25.70 16.86
CA ARG A 371 10.37 26.17 17.92
C ARG A 371 10.74 27.55 18.47
N GLN A 372 11.93 28.05 18.18
CA GLN A 372 12.34 29.41 18.57
C GLN A 372 11.91 30.48 17.55
N LYS A 373 11.38 30.08 16.39
CA LYS A 373 10.97 31.00 15.32
C LYS A 373 9.83 31.92 15.78
N PRO A 374 9.82 33.21 15.39
CA PRO A 374 8.81 34.18 15.82
C PRO A 374 7.38 33.74 15.53
N TRP A 375 7.09 33.28 14.31
CA TRP A 375 5.75 32.79 13.95
C TRP A 375 5.29 31.62 14.83
N PHE A 376 6.19 30.71 15.21
CA PHE A 376 5.84 29.54 16.02
C PHE A 376 5.52 29.96 17.46
N ARG A 377 6.30 30.87 18.03
CA ARG A 377 6.02 31.45 19.35
C ARG A 377 4.70 32.21 19.37
N ALA A 378 4.43 33.00 18.32
CA ALA A 378 3.15 33.72 18.19
C ALA A 378 1.95 32.75 18.10
N TRP A 379 2.07 31.70 17.29
CA TRP A 379 1.03 30.69 17.14
C TRP A 379 0.79 29.90 18.44
N THR A 380 1.86 29.45 19.10
CA THR A 380 1.73 28.67 20.35
C THR A 380 1.25 29.49 21.55
N ALA A 381 1.46 30.81 21.54
CA ALA A 381 0.95 31.73 22.56
C ALA A 381 -0.57 31.96 22.48
N ARG A 382 -1.25 31.52 21.41
CA ARG A 382 -2.71 31.66 21.29
C ARG A 382 -3.44 30.94 22.41
N ALA A 383 -4.45 31.61 22.95
CA ALA A 383 -5.33 31.07 23.99
C ALA A 383 -6.11 29.85 23.49
N ALA A 384 -6.14 28.78 24.28
CA ALA A 384 -6.86 27.54 23.95
C ALA A 384 -8.37 27.75 23.75
N ALA A 385 -8.95 28.78 24.36
CA ALA A 385 -10.36 29.16 24.16
C ALA A 385 -10.71 29.52 22.71
N ARG A 386 -9.72 29.84 21.86
CA ARG A 386 -9.97 30.12 20.43
C ARG A 386 -10.11 28.87 19.58
N THR A 387 -9.65 27.71 20.05
CA THR A 387 -9.57 26.47 19.27
C THR A 387 -10.91 26.04 18.66
N LEU A 388 -12.02 26.19 19.39
CA LEU A 388 -13.33 25.83 18.86
C LEU A 388 -13.80 26.78 17.75
N GLY A 389 -13.57 28.09 17.92
CA GLY A 389 -13.89 29.09 16.90
C GLY A 389 -13.04 28.94 15.65
N ASP A 390 -11.74 28.69 15.82
CA ASP A 390 -10.82 28.41 14.70
C ASP A 390 -11.29 27.17 13.91
N ASP A 391 -11.74 26.12 14.60
CA ASP A 391 -12.26 24.91 13.95
C ASP A 391 -13.53 25.20 13.14
N TYR A 392 -14.52 25.91 13.70
CA TYR A 392 -15.71 26.29 12.93
C TYR A 392 -15.38 27.15 11.71
N GLY A 393 -14.41 28.06 11.82
CA GLY A 393 -13.89 28.78 10.65
C GLY A 393 -13.29 27.84 9.61
N ARG A 394 -12.45 26.87 10.01
CA ARG A 394 -11.92 25.83 9.12
C ARG A 394 -13.03 25.02 8.42
N GLN A 395 -14.12 24.69 9.13
CA GLN A 395 -15.27 23.99 8.55
C GLN A 395 -15.96 24.81 7.45
N LEU A 396 -16.15 26.12 7.66
CA LEU A 396 -16.72 27.04 6.66
C LEU A 396 -15.79 27.21 5.44
N ILE A 397 -14.48 27.25 5.67
CA ILE A 397 -13.44 27.31 4.63
C ILE A 397 -13.43 26.04 3.78
N GLN A 398 -13.53 24.86 4.42
CA GLN A 398 -13.51 23.57 3.74
C GLN A 398 -14.61 23.49 2.67
N VAL A 399 -15.84 23.92 3.01
CA VAL A 399 -16.97 23.93 2.06
C VAL A 399 -16.97 25.16 1.12
N ASN A 400 -15.94 26.00 1.16
CA ASN A 400 -15.77 27.22 0.35
C ASN A 400 -16.91 28.25 0.48
N ARG A 401 -17.45 28.44 1.69
CA ARG A 401 -18.56 29.37 1.96
C ARG A 401 -18.16 30.62 2.75
N HIS A 402 -16.87 30.81 2.98
CA HIS A 402 -16.32 31.85 3.85
C HIS A 402 -16.01 33.19 3.17
N ARG A 403 -16.11 33.28 1.84
CA ARG A 403 -15.68 34.48 1.08
C ARG A 403 -16.80 35.48 0.83
N THR A 404 -18.06 35.04 0.94
CA THR A 404 -19.22 35.85 0.53
C THR A 404 -20.38 35.69 1.51
N LEU A 405 -21.22 36.73 1.58
CA LEU A 405 -22.46 36.70 2.36
C LEU A 405 -23.41 35.61 1.88
N GLU A 406 -23.44 35.32 0.58
CA GLU A 406 -24.32 34.29 0.01
C GLU A 406 -23.90 32.89 0.45
N GLY A 407 -22.59 32.59 0.42
CA GLY A 407 -22.07 31.33 0.96
C GLY A 407 -22.42 31.16 2.43
N LEU A 408 -22.27 32.24 3.21
CA LEU A 408 -22.58 32.23 4.64
C LEU A 408 -24.08 32.04 4.93
N LYS A 409 -24.97 32.66 4.14
CA LYS A 409 -26.43 32.44 4.23
C LYS A 409 -26.77 30.97 4.04
N VAL A 410 -26.23 30.34 3.00
CA VAL A 410 -26.45 28.91 2.73
C VAL A 410 -26.02 28.05 3.93
N GLU A 411 -24.86 28.35 4.53
CA GLU A 411 -24.39 27.58 5.69
C GLU A 411 -25.25 27.80 6.96
N MET A 412 -25.72 29.02 7.18
CA MET A 412 -26.62 29.34 8.29
C MET A 412 -27.99 28.69 8.14
N GLU A 413 -28.56 28.66 6.93
CA GLU A 413 -29.79 27.94 6.62
C GLU A 413 -29.64 26.43 6.83
N LYS A 414 -28.52 25.85 6.37
CA LYS A 414 -28.17 24.45 6.63
C LYS A 414 -28.04 24.14 8.11
N THR A 415 -27.39 25.02 8.88
CA THR A 415 -27.26 24.90 10.34
C THR A 415 -28.63 24.91 11.02
N THR A 416 -29.50 25.85 10.65
CA THR A 416 -30.86 25.94 11.18
C THR A 416 -31.66 24.68 10.86
N SER A 417 -31.60 24.25 9.61
CA SER A 417 -32.34 23.08 9.10
C SER A 417 -31.89 21.79 9.78
N ARG A 418 -30.58 21.54 9.92
CA ARG A 418 -30.07 20.33 10.57
C ARG A 418 -30.38 20.32 12.08
N MET A 419 -30.25 21.44 12.77
CA MET A 419 -30.56 21.51 14.20
C MET A 419 -32.04 21.28 14.49
N SER A 420 -32.93 21.80 13.62
CA SER A 420 -34.36 21.50 13.71
C SER A 420 -34.65 20.00 13.57
N ARG A 421 -34.05 19.33 12.57
CA ARG A 421 -34.17 17.86 12.41
C ARG A 421 -33.58 17.08 13.59
N PHE A 422 -32.42 17.50 14.08
CA PHE A 422 -31.71 16.86 15.21
C PHE A 422 -32.53 16.91 16.50
N VAL A 423 -33.07 18.08 16.84
CA VAL A 423 -33.90 18.27 18.05
C VAL A 423 -35.20 17.47 17.96
N ALA A 424 -35.81 17.41 16.78
CA ALA A 424 -37.03 16.64 16.54
C ALA A 424 -36.81 15.13 16.44
N ALA A 425 -35.56 14.66 16.34
CA ALA A 425 -35.26 13.25 16.12
C ALA A 425 -35.53 12.39 17.37
N PRO A 426 -36.00 11.14 17.20
CA PRO A 426 -36.09 10.19 18.29
C PRO A 426 -34.75 10.03 19.04
N GLY A 427 -34.84 9.94 20.37
CA GLY A 427 -33.67 9.84 21.27
C GLY A 427 -33.07 11.18 21.70
N SER A 428 -33.50 12.30 21.12
CA SER A 428 -33.18 13.64 21.64
C SER A 428 -34.09 13.98 22.82
N ASP A 429 -33.53 14.48 23.93
CA ASP A 429 -34.27 14.93 25.12
C ASP A 429 -34.80 16.36 24.92
N PRO A 430 -36.12 16.56 24.69
CA PRO A 430 -36.67 17.87 24.35
C PRO A 430 -36.62 18.86 25.51
N ASP A 431 -36.70 18.40 26.76
CA ASP A 431 -36.68 19.27 27.94
C ASP A 431 -35.27 19.83 28.16
N LYS A 432 -34.24 18.99 27.99
CA LYS A 432 -32.84 19.45 28.01
C LYS A 432 -32.51 20.32 26.81
N ALA A 433 -33.10 20.03 25.64
CA ALA A 433 -32.99 20.90 24.49
C ALA A 433 -33.53 22.30 24.79
N GLN A 434 -34.71 22.37 25.41
CA GLN A 434 -35.40 23.63 25.68
C GLN A 434 -34.54 24.60 26.50
N ALA A 435 -33.73 24.10 27.45
CA ALA A 435 -32.82 24.91 28.26
C ALA A 435 -31.79 25.70 27.43
N HIS A 436 -31.41 25.21 26.25
CA HIS A 436 -30.41 25.82 25.36
C HIS A 436 -30.99 26.33 24.03
N GLN A 437 -32.21 25.92 23.68
CA GLN A 437 -32.90 26.34 22.45
C GLN A 437 -33.12 27.85 22.38
N GLY A 438 -33.38 28.52 23.50
CA GLY A 438 -33.52 29.98 23.53
C GLY A 438 -32.24 30.69 23.08
N SER A 439 -31.09 30.25 23.59
CA SER A 439 -29.77 30.77 23.21
C SER A 439 -29.44 30.46 21.75
N LEU A 440 -29.75 29.26 21.26
CA LEU A 440 -29.59 28.91 19.85
C LEU A 440 -30.48 29.76 18.95
N ALA A 441 -31.76 29.93 19.28
CA ALA A 441 -32.69 30.76 18.52
C ALA A 441 -32.22 32.23 18.47
N GLN A 442 -31.74 32.76 19.60
CA GLN A 442 -31.17 34.10 19.67
C GLN A 442 -29.92 34.24 18.80
N ALA A 443 -29.00 33.26 18.84
CA ALA A 443 -27.78 33.26 18.04
C ALA A 443 -28.08 33.16 16.53
N LEU A 444 -29.02 32.30 16.15
CA LEU A 444 -29.48 32.17 14.75
C LEU A 444 -30.16 33.46 14.27
N ALA A 445 -31.03 34.07 15.09
CA ALA A 445 -31.66 35.34 14.76
C ALA A 445 -30.64 36.49 14.64
N ALA A 446 -29.66 36.55 15.53
CA ALA A 446 -28.56 37.51 15.45
C ALA A 446 -27.73 37.32 14.17
N ALA A 447 -27.45 36.08 13.78
CA ALA A 447 -26.77 35.78 12.53
C ALA A 447 -27.59 36.16 11.29
N GLN A 448 -28.90 35.90 11.30
CA GLN A 448 -29.80 36.36 10.23
C GLN A 448 -29.82 37.90 10.13
N ALA A 449 -29.88 38.60 11.27
CA ALA A 449 -29.82 40.06 11.30
C ALA A 449 -28.48 40.60 10.79
N ALA A 450 -27.35 39.98 11.16
CA ALA A 450 -26.02 40.33 10.65
C ALA A 450 -25.92 40.14 9.12
N LEU A 451 -26.44 39.03 8.60
CA LEU A 451 -26.51 38.77 7.17
C LEU A 451 -27.38 39.78 6.42
N ALA A 452 -28.47 40.25 7.04
CA ALA A 452 -29.34 41.27 6.47
C ALA A 452 -28.69 42.67 6.44
N GLN A 453 -27.76 42.96 7.35
CA GLN A 453 -26.98 44.21 7.35
C GLN A 453 -25.95 44.28 6.21
N GLY A 454 -25.65 43.15 5.57
CA GLY A 454 -24.70 43.10 4.46
C GLY A 454 -23.22 43.22 4.88
N ASP A 455 -22.92 42.99 6.16
CA ASP A 455 -21.56 43.00 6.69
C ASP A 455 -21.05 41.57 6.89
N LEU A 456 -20.03 41.20 6.11
CA LEU A 456 -19.47 39.85 6.14
C LEU A 456 -18.73 39.54 7.44
N GLN A 457 -18.05 40.52 8.06
CA GLN A 457 -17.31 40.32 9.30
C GLN A 457 -18.26 40.02 10.46
N ILE A 458 -19.34 40.82 10.58
CA ILE A 458 -20.38 40.59 11.59
C ILE A 458 -21.04 39.23 11.33
N GLY A 459 -21.27 38.88 10.07
CA GLY A 459 -21.76 37.57 9.67
C GLY A 459 -20.86 36.43 10.17
N HIS A 460 -19.54 36.51 9.95
CA HIS A 460 -18.60 35.49 10.39
C HIS A 460 -18.60 35.32 11.92
N VAL A 461 -18.62 36.41 12.68
CA VAL A 461 -18.73 36.36 14.15
C VAL A 461 -20.02 35.67 14.57
N ALA A 462 -21.14 36.02 13.94
CA ALA A 462 -22.43 35.43 14.26
C ALA A 462 -22.54 33.94 13.88
N TYR A 463 -21.86 33.50 12.83
CA TYR A 463 -21.75 32.08 12.48
C TYR A 463 -21.03 31.27 13.57
N ILE A 464 -19.90 31.77 14.08
CA ILE A 464 -19.18 31.11 15.18
C ILE A 464 -20.07 31.02 16.43
N ALA A 465 -20.81 32.08 16.76
CA ALA A 465 -21.74 32.09 17.88
C ALA A 465 -22.89 31.08 17.69
N ALA A 466 -23.47 31.01 16.49
CA ALA A 466 -24.54 30.06 16.17
C ALA A 466 -24.07 28.60 16.25
N ARG A 467 -22.85 28.29 15.76
CA ARG A 467 -22.27 26.95 15.88
C ARG A 467 -21.98 26.57 17.32
N THR A 468 -21.49 27.51 18.13
CA THR A 468 -21.25 27.31 19.55
C THR A 468 -22.56 27.00 20.30
N ALA A 469 -23.61 27.80 20.06
CA ALA A 469 -24.93 27.54 20.67
C ALA A 469 -25.55 26.22 20.19
N ALA A 470 -25.32 25.82 18.94
CA ALA A 470 -25.77 24.54 18.41
C ALA A 470 -25.06 23.37 19.12
N ARG A 471 -23.76 23.49 19.40
CA ARG A 471 -23.00 22.52 20.19
C ARG A 471 -23.57 22.34 21.59
N ASP A 472 -23.94 23.42 22.28
CA ASP A 472 -24.53 23.34 23.62
C ASP A 472 -25.84 22.54 23.59
N VAL A 473 -26.68 22.75 22.57
CA VAL A 473 -27.87 21.92 22.35
C VAL A 473 -27.48 20.47 22.09
N ILE A 474 -26.53 20.17 21.21
CA ILE A 474 -26.10 18.78 20.94
C ILE A 474 -25.64 18.09 22.22
N ALA A 475 -24.79 18.77 23.01
CA ALA A 475 -24.21 18.25 24.24
C ALA A 475 -25.24 18.01 25.35
N ALA A 476 -26.28 18.84 25.44
CA ALA A 476 -27.34 18.71 26.44
C ALA A 476 -28.39 17.66 26.07
N CYS A 477 -28.76 17.57 24.79
CA CYS A 477 -29.93 16.81 24.32
C CYS A 477 -29.68 15.32 24.17
N ARG A 478 -28.43 14.92 23.88
CA ARG A 478 -28.13 13.55 23.44
C ARG A 478 -27.08 12.90 24.32
N PRO A 479 -27.36 11.73 24.91
CA PRO A 479 -26.37 11.01 25.71
C PRO A 479 -25.19 10.52 24.89
N GLU A 480 -25.28 10.46 23.56
CA GLU A 480 -24.19 10.05 22.67
C GLU A 480 -23.06 11.08 22.56
N PHE A 481 -23.30 12.35 22.92
CA PHE A 481 -22.23 13.33 22.98
C PHE A 481 -21.30 13.01 24.17
N PRO A 482 -19.97 12.96 23.98
CA PRO A 482 -19.03 12.39 24.96
C PRO A 482 -18.68 13.38 26.08
N ASN A 483 -19.68 13.81 26.87
CA ASN A 483 -19.50 14.75 27.97
C ASN A 483 -18.56 14.22 29.07
N GLU A 484 -18.43 12.92 29.21
CA GLU A 484 -17.47 12.25 30.09
C GLU A 484 -16.03 12.34 29.60
N GLY A 485 -15.82 12.56 28.30
CA GLY A 485 -14.51 12.61 27.66
C GLY A 485 -14.16 11.35 26.85
N VAL A 486 -12.94 11.34 26.33
CA VAL A 486 -12.44 10.32 25.40
C VAL A 486 -11.00 9.90 25.71
N ALA A 487 -10.69 8.63 25.48
CA ALA A 487 -9.33 8.13 25.32
C ALA A 487 -8.97 8.11 23.83
N PHE A 488 -7.74 8.46 23.49
CA PHE A 488 -7.19 8.37 22.13
C PHE A 488 -5.67 8.22 22.22
N TYR A 489 -5.00 7.90 21.13
CA TYR A 489 -3.53 8.02 21.07
C TYR A 489 -3.12 9.04 20.00
N THR A 490 -1.93 9.60 20.15
CA THR A 490 -1.33 10.47 19.14
C THR A 490 -0.20 9.77 18.40
N ASN A 491 0.06 10.17 17.15
CA ASN A 491 1.26 9.82 16.39
C ASN A 491 1.55 10.91 15.34
N TYR A 492 2.77 10.93 14.81
CA TYR A 492 3.14 11.89 13.76
C TYR A 492 2.40 11.65 12.43
N ASN A 493 2.12 10.39 12.11
CA ASN A 493 1.37 9.94 10.93
C ASN A 493 0.46 8.75 11.30
N MET A 494 -0.36 8.28 10.37
CA MET A 494 -1.15 7.06 10.60
C MET A 494 -0.22 5.85 10.78
N SER A 495 -0.40 5.13 11.89
CA SER A 495 0.34 3.89 12.14
C SER A 495 0.02 2.86 11.06
N GLY A 496 1.05 2.27 10.47
CA GLY A 496 0.88 1.20 9.49
C GLY A 496 0.83 1.62 8.02
N GLY A 497 1.18 2.88 7.71
CA GLY A 497 1.58 3.31 6.38
C GLY A 497 0.47 3.87 5.48
N ASP A 498 0.88 4.82 4.64
CA ASP A 498 0.00 5.81 4.01
C ASP A 498 -0.47 5.41 2.59
N SER A 499 -0.13 4.21 2.11
CA SER A 499 -0.29 3.86 0.67
C SER A 499 -0.62 2.42 0.32
N ASN A 500 -0.65 1.52 1.31
CA ASN A 500 -1.14 0.16 1.15
C ASN A 500 -1.36 -0.46 2.53
N VAL A 501 -2.53 -1.05 2.78
CA VAL A 501 -2.83 -1.75 4.04
C VAL A 501 -1.88 -2.91 4.34
N ASN A 502 -1.08 -3.39 3.38
CA ASN A 502 -0.03 -4.38 3.63
C ASN A 502 1.32 -3.78 4.11
N ALA A 503 1.53 -2.45 4.03
CA ALA A 503 2.77 -1.78 4.44
C ALA A 503 2.92 -1.70 5.97
N ALA A 504 1.88 -2.14 6.66
CA ALA A 504 1.69 -1.83 8.05
C ALA A 504 2.67 -2.56 8.96
N VAL A 505 3.22 -3.69 8.53
CA VAL A 505 4.13 -4.53 9.31
C VAL A 505 5.62 -4.20 9.12
N THR A 506 5.96 -3.00 8.65
CA THR A 506 7.37 -2.61 8.45
C THR A 506 7.82 -1.54 9.44
N ASN A 507 9.12 -1.49 9.72
CA ASN A 507 9.66 -0.47 10.63
C ASN A 507 9.50 0.96 10.07
N GLY A 508 9.48 1.10 8.74
CA GLY A 508 9.38 2.38 8.04
C GLY A 508 8.05 3.12 8.23
N THR A 509 7.00 2.43 8.67
CA THR A 509 5.63 2.96 8.79
C THR A 509 5.18 3.22 10.23
N ASN A 510 6.06 3.07 11.22
CA ASN A 510 5.71 3.14 12.65
C ASN A 510 6.72 3.98 13.45
N ARG A 511 7.00 5.19 12.97
CA ARG A 511 8.01 6.09 13.56
C ARG A 511 7.75 6.34 15.06
N PRO A 512 8.79 6.30 15.93
CA PRO A 512 8.60 6.53 17.36
C PRO A 512 8.14 7.96 17.68
N GLY A 513 7.23 8.05 18.65
CA GLY A 513 6.54 9.27 19.08
C GLY A 513 5.12 8.96 19.53
N GLY A 514 4.42 9.99 19.99
CA GLY A 514 3.04 9.84 20.45
C GLY A 514 2.92 9.27 21.87
N ASP A 515 1.69 9.31 22.39
CA ASP A 515 1.32 8.70 23.67
C ASP A 515 -0.18 8.38 23.69
N ILE A 516 -0.63 7.68 24.72
CA ILE A 516 -2.05 7.46 25.03
C ILE A 516 -2.54 8.60 25.92
N TYR A 517 -3.64 9.24 25.53
CA TYR A 517 -4.19 10.40 26.20
C TYR A 517 -5.56 10.10 26.80
N TRP A 518 -5.78 10.69 27.98
CA TRP A 518 -7.06 10.74 28.66
C TRP A 518 -7.56 12.17 28.64
N LYS A 519 -8.64 12.43 27.89
CA LYS A 519 -9.27 13.74 27.86
C LYS A 519 -10.55 13.71 28.67
N GLN A 520 -10.60 14.53 29.71
CA GLN A 520 -11.84 14.79 30.45
C GLN A 520 -12.70 15.80 29.69
N GLY A 521 -13.97 15.45 29.51
CA GLY A 521 -14.96 16.30 28.84
C GLY A 521 -14.71 16.52 27.36
N ALA A 522 -15.70 17.17 26.73
CA ALA A 522 -15.69 17.42 25.29
C ALA A 522 -15.13 18.79 24.88
N ASP A 523 -14.86 19.71 25.82
CA ASP A 523 -14.37 21.06 25.48
C ASP A 523 -12.93 21.01 24.95
N PRO A 524 -12.68 21.37 23.67
CA PRO A 524 -11.34 21.33 23.10
C PRO A 524 -10.34 22.32 23.73
N ALA A 525 -10.81 23.34 24.47
CA ALA A 525 -9.93 24.25 25.19
C ALA A 525 -9.28 23.59 26.43
N ILE A 526 -9.88 22.51 26.95
CA ILE A 526 -9.32 21.73 28.04
C ILE A 526 -8.27 20.76 27.46
N PRO A 527 -6.99 20.87 27.85
CA PRO A 527 -5.93 20.01 27.33
C PRO A 527 -6.18 18.55 27.70
N ALA A 528 -5.79 17.63 26.81
CA ALA A 528 -5.73 16.21 27.16
C ALA A 528 -4.48 15.96 28.02
N ALA A 529 -4.56 15.02 28.96
CA ALA A 529 -3.41 14.59 29.75
C ALA A 529 -2.87 13.28 29.17
N ALA A 530 -1.55 13.22 28.95
CA ALA A 530 -0.88 11.94 28.73
C ALA A 530 -1.05 11.07 29.98
N PHE A 531 -1.19 9.76 29.81
CA PHE A 531 -1.34 8.87 30.94
C PHE A 531 -0.01 8.72 31.68
N ASP A 532 0.06 9.25 32.91
CA ASP A 532 1.27 9.21 33.73
C ASP A 532 1.50 7.80 34.31
N VAL A 533 2.37 7.01 33.66
CA VAL A 533 2.79 5.68 34.12
C VAL A 533 4.18 5.74 34.75
N PRO A 534 4.38 5.20 35.97
CA PRO A 534 5.68 5.17 36.64
C PRO A 534 6.81 4.47 35.86
N ALA A 535 6.47 3.54 34.97
CA ALA A 535 7.40 2.80 34.12
C ALA A 535 7.14 3.15 32.64
N LYS A 536 8.15 3.72 31.97
CA LYS A 536 8.11 3.97 30.52
C LYS A 536 8.47 2.70 29.77
N ILE A 537 7.70 2.36 28.72
CA ILE A 537 7.95 1.19 27.86
C ILE A 537 9.26 1.35 27.05
N GLY A 538 9.68 2.59 26.79
CA GLY A 538 10.86 2.92 26.00
C GLY A 538 10.48 3.83 24.83
N ASP A 539 11.32 3.85 23.80
CA ASP A 539 11.03 4.56 22.55
C ASP A 539 10.20 3.67 21.61
N GLY A 540 9.20 4.26 20.98
CA GLY A 540 8.28 3.53 20.11
C GLY A 540 7.02 4.33 19.79
N SER A 541 6.03 3.65 19.21
CA SER A 541 4.74 4.25 18.83
C SER A 541 3.57 3.31 19.12
N VAL A 542 2.42 3.88 19.44
CA VAL A 542 1.19 3.11 19.63
C VAL A 542 0.63 2.68 18.27
N ARG A 543 0.16 1.43 18.18
CA ARG A 543 -0.50 0.90 17.00
C ARG A 543 -1.82 0.21 17.37
N GLY A 544 -2.81 1.05 17.55
CA GLY A 544 -4.15 0.65 17.90
C GLY A 544 -4.33 0.30 19.37
N MET A 545 -5.55 0.52 19.84
CA MET A 545 -5.95 0.30 21.21
C MET A 545 -7.44 -0.06 21.32
N ASP A 546 -7.80 -0.67 22.45
CA ASP A 546 -9.16 -0.98 22.84
C ASP A 546 -9.33 -0.82 24.36
N LEU A 547 -10.54 -0.53 24.82
CA LEU A 547 -10.87 -0.39 26.23
C LEU A 547 -11.77 -1.52 26.69
N THR A 548 -11.63 -1.96 27.94
CA THR A 548 -12.65 -2.79 28.57
C THR A 548 -14.00 -2.08 28.61
N TRP A 549 -15.06 -2.88 28.76
CA TRP A 549 -16.45 -2.44 28.91
C TRP A 549 -16.68 -1.56 30.12
N GLU A 550 -15.84 -1.68 31.14
CA GLU A 550 -15.88 -0.80 32.32
C GLU A 550 -15.08 0.50 32.13
N ALA A 551 -14.33 0.62 31.02
CA ALA A 551 -13.36 1.69 30.76
C ALA A 551 -12.27 1.81 31.85
N ASP A 552 -11.90 0.70 32.47
CA ASP A 552 -10.92 0.61 33.56
C ASP A 552 -9.56 0.02 33.14
N LYS A 553 -9.47 -0.51 31.92
CA LYS A 553 -8.22 -0.98 31.33
C LYS A 553 -8.13 -0.62 29.85
N ILE A 554 -6.90 -0.38 29.40
CA ILE A 554 -6.56 -0.06 28.01
C ILE A 554 -5.62 -1.15 27.49
N LEU A 555 -6.04 -1.85 26.44
CA LEU A 555 -5.20 -2.77 25.69
C LEU A 555 -4.66 -2.05 24.47
N PHE A 556 -3.38 -2.18 24.18
CA PHE A 556 -2.78 -1.53 23.03
C PHE A 556 -1.62 -2.34 22.50
N SER A 557 -1.28 -2.13 21.23
CA SER A 557 0.02 -2.58 20.74
C SER A 557 1.00 -1.43 20.72
N TYR A 558 2.25 -1.73 21.04
CA TYR A 558 3.34 -0.77 21.05
C TYR A 558 4.47 -1.28 20.17
N TRP A 559 4.80 -0.52 19.15
CA TRP A 559 5.92 -0.81 18.27
C TRP A 559 7.19 -0.25 18.90
N ILE A 560 8.02 -1.13 19.44
CA ILE A 560 9.29 -0.73 20.06
C ILE A 560 10.24 -0.30 18.94
N GLN A 561 10.64 0.97 18.92
CA GLN A 561 11.59 1.51 17.94
C GLN A 561 12.48 2.55 18.62
N PRO A 562 13.74 2.21 18.94
CA PRO A 562 14.71 3.18 19.44
C PRO A 562 14.81 4.42 18.54
N LEU A 563 14.99 5.61 19.13
CA LEU A 563 15.23 6.86 18.39
C LEU A 563 16.58 6.81 17.64
N ASP A 564 16.61 6.15 16.48
CA ASP A 564 17.79 6.04 15.61
C ASP A 564 17.80 7.15 14.54
N PRO A 565 18.93 7.85 14.30
CA PRO A 565 19.05 8.80 13.18
C PRO A 565 18.95 8.14 11.79
N LYS A 566 19.13 6.81 11.68
CA LYS A 566 18.96 6.07 10.43
C LYS A 566 17.49 5.78 10.15
N ALA A 567 17.11 5.87 8.88
CA ALA A 567 15.76 5.50 8.47
C ALA A 567 15.49 4.03 8.82
N PRO A 568 14.36 3.70 9.47
CA PRO A 568 13.98 2.33 9.75
C PRO A 568 13.53 1.63 8.46
N THR A 569 14.48 1.22 7.62
CA THR A 569 14.18 0.46 6.39
C THR A 569 14.42 -1.02 6.62
N GLY A 570 13.45 -1.85 6.22
CA GLY A 570 13.54 -3.30 6.36
C GLY A 570 13.01 -3.81 7.69
N TRP A 571 13.22 -5.11 7.90
CA TRP A 571 12.77 -5.84 9.08
C TRP A 571 13.92 -5.99 10.06
N ASP A 572 13.70 -5.51 11.27
CA ASP A 572 14.66 -5.58 12.37
C ASP A 572 13.94 -6.20 13.55
N ARG A 573 14.38 -7.39 13.97
CA ARG A 573 13.74 -8.14 15.06
C ARG A 573 13.97 -7.52 16.43
N SER A 574 14.80 -6.49 16.54
CA SER A 574 14.86 -5.65 17.74
C SER A 574 13.76 -4.58 17.76
N LYS A 575 13.05 -4.38 16.64
CA LYS A 575 12.03 -3.36 16.43
C LYS A 575 10.67 -3.99 16.10
N ASN A 576 10.07 -4.72 17.05
CA ASN A 576 8.77 -5.38 16.84
C ASN A 576 7.63 -4.69 17.60
N ALA A 577 6.40 -5.02 17.22
CA ALA A 577 5.21 -4.72 17.99
C ALA A 577 4.86 -5.82 19.00
N HIS A 578 4.53 -5.40 20.21
CA HIS A 578 4.02 -6.27 21.27
C HIS A 578 2.74 -5.71 21.87
N LEU A 579 1.97 -6.58 22.53
CA LEU A 579 0.74 -6.19 23.22
C LEU A 579 1.02 -5.82 24.67
N PHE A 580 0.32 -4.79 25.14
CA PHE A 580 0.38 -4.27 26.49
C PHE A 580 -1.02 -3.98 27.02
N GLU A 581 -1.23 -4.24 28.31
CA GLU A 581 -2.42 -3.85 29.05
C GLU A 581 -2.04 -2.80 30.10
N LEU A 582 -2.72 -1.67 30.10
CA LEU A 582 -2.66 -0.63 31.13
C LEU A 582 -3.89 -0.72 32.02
N ASP A 583 -3.68 -0.93 33.32
CA ASP A 583 -4.69 -0.77 34.36
C ASP A 583 -4.79 0.71 34.75
N VAL A 584 -5.97 1.31 34.56
CA VAL A 584 -6.19 2.75 34.74
C VAL A 584 -6.05 3.16 36.21
N ALA A 585 -6.59 2.36 37.14
CA ALA A 585 -6.57 2.68 38.56
C ALA A 585 -5.19 2.46 39.19
N ALA A 586 -4.55 1.33 38.84
CA ALA A 586 -3.23 0.98 39.35
C ALA A 586 -2.08 1.72 38.65
N ARG A 587 -2.36 2.39 37.51
CA ARG A 587 -1.36 3.02 36.63
C ARG A 587 -0.21 2.07 36.30
N ARG A 588 -0.56 0.82 35.98
CA ARG A 588 0.41 -0.26 35.78
C ARG A 588 0.26 -0.85 34.39
N ILE A 589 1.37 -0.89 33.66
CA ILE A 589 1.47 -1.55 32.36
C ILE A 589 1.95 -2.99 32.57
N THR A 590 1.31 -3.94 31.88
CA THR A 590 1.72 -5.34 31.78
C THR A 590 1.92 -5.70 30.32
N GLN A 591 3.09 -6.22 29.97
CA GLN A 591 3.35 -6.75 28.63
C GLN A 591 2.74 -8.15 28.49
N LEU A 592 1.93 -8.36 27.46
CA LEU A 592 1.21 -9.61 27.22
C LEU A 592 1.93 -10.52 26.19
N THR A 593 2.67 -9.94 25.24
CA THR A 593 3.44 -10.71 24.25
C THR A 593 4.90 -10.27 24.19
N LYS A 594 5.79 -11.22 23.84
CA LYS A 594 7.26 -11.01 23.90
C LYS A 594 8.04 -11.81 22.85
N SER A 595 7.36 -12.33 21.82
CA SER A 595 7.99 -13.21 20.83
C SER A 595 8.88 -12.38 19.89
N PRO A 596 10.20 -12.68 19.78
CA PRO A 596 11.09 -11.92 18.91
C PRO A 596 10.79 -12.20 17.44
N GLY A 597 10.68 -11.15 16.63
CA GLY A 597 10.42 -11.25 15.21
C GLY A 597 8.96 -11.47 14.83
N ASP A 598 8.04 -11.42 15.79
CA ASP A 598 6.60 -11.36 15.53
C ASP A 598 6.07 -9.97 15.86
N ASN A 599 5.21 -9.43 15.02
CA ASN A 599 4.51 -8.18 15.27
C ASN A 599 3.07 -8.46 15.66
N ASP A 600 2.75 -8.17 16.91
CA ASP A 600 1.41 -8.31 17.46
C ASP A 600 0.74 -6.94 17.54
N ILE A 601 -0.35 -6.76 16.80
CA ILE A 601 -0.92 -5.44 16.50
C ILE A 601 -2.45 -5.46 16.55
N GLU A 602 -3.05 -4.28 16.63
CA GLU A 602 -4.51 -4.08 16.53
C GLU A 602 -5.32 -4.98 17.49
N PRO A 603 -5.03 -4.93 18.79
CA PRO A 603 -5.65 -5.83 19.74
C PRO A 603 -7.06 -5.36 20.14
N CYS A 604 -7.91 -6.32 20.48
CA CYS A 604 -9.26 -6.10 21.00
C CYS A 604 -9.53 -7.10 22.13
N TYR A 605 -10.22 -6.67 23.17
CA TYR A 605 -10.62 -7.56 24.25
C TYR A 605 -11.74 -8.51 23.82
N LEU A 606 -11.83 -9.67 24.44
CA LEU A 606 -12.95 -10.60 24.32
C LEU A 606 -13.87 -10.53 25.56
N PRO A 607 -15.18 -10.78 25.44
CA PRO A 607 -16.11 -10.74 26.58
C PRO A 607 -15.76 -11.68 27.74
N ASP A 608 -14.99 -12.74 27.47
CA ASP A 608 -14.55 -13.73 28.45
C ASP A 608 -13.21 -13.39 29.12
N GLY A 609 -12.68 -12.20 28.86
CA GLY A 609 -11.41 -11.71 29.40
C GLY A 609 -10.18 -12.11 28.57
N GLY A 610 -10.35 -12.85 27.47
CA GLY A 610 -9.29 -13.09 26.50
C GLY A 610 -8.96 -11.86 25.65
N VAL A 611 -7.96 -12.00 24.79
CA VAL A 611 -7.54 -10.95 23.83
C VAL A 611 -7.42 -11.56 22.44
N ILE A 612 -7.93 -10.87 21.42
CA ILE A 612 -7.72 -11.20 20.02
C ILE A 612 -6.96 -10.06 19.33
N PHE A 613 -6.12 -10.38 18.36
CA PHE A 613 -5.23 -9.41 17.70
C PHE A 613 -4.74 -9.95 16.34
N ALA A 614 -4.22 -9.07 15.50
CA ALA A 614 -3.57 -9.45 14.25
C ALA A 614 -2.06 -9.67 14.46
N SER A 615 -1.49 -10.69 13.81
CA SER A 615 -0.07 -11.03 13.93
C SER A 615 0.50 -11.67 12.67
N ASP A 616 1.76 -11.37 12.38
CA ASP A 616 2.52 -11.93 11.25
C ASP A 616 3.22 -13.27 11.57
N ARG A 617 2.90 -13.87 12.73
CA ARG A 617 3.44 -15.16 13.19
C ARG A 617 3.30 -16.29 12.20
N SER A 618 2.28 -16.22 11.35
CA SER A 618 2.01 -17.22 10.31
C SER A 618 3.17 -17.34 9.31
N SER A 619 3.98 -16.29 9.17
CA SER A 619 5.17 -16.27 8.29
C SER A 619 4.82 -16.56 6.83
N PHE A 620 3.72 -15.98 6.34
CA PHE A 620 3.33 -16.00 4.93
C PHE A 620 3.57 -14.66 4.26
N GLY A 621 3.87 -14.66 2.97
CA GLY A 621 3.79 -13.49 2.09
C GLY A 621 2.42 -13.41 1.39
N ASN A 622 1.94 -12.20 1.11
CA ASN A 622 0.69 -12.02 0.35
C ASN A 622 0.98 -12.15 -1.14
N GLN A 623 -0.07 -12.45 -1.91
CA GLN A 623 0.10 -12.59 -3.36
C GLN A 623 0.18 -11.23 -4.10
N CYS A 624 0.03 -10.10 -3.39
CA CYS A 624 0.24 -8.77 -3.96
C CYS A 624 1.64 -8.17 -3.70
N ALA A 625 2.46 -8.72 -2.79
CA ALA A 625 3.87 -8.33 -2.63
C ALA A 625 4.78 -8.91 -3.72
N GLY A 626 4.22 -9.31 -4.86
CA GLY A 626 4.98 -10.05 -5.86
C GLY A 626 5.95 -9.22 -6.69
N ALA A 627 6.10 -7.91 -6.49
CA ALA A 627 7.27 -7.25 -7.06
C ALA A 627 8.52 -7.91 -6.47
N PHE A 628 9.49 -8.25 -7.32
CA PHE A 628 10.71 -8.95 -6.92
C PHE A 628 11.44 -8.36 -5.68
N LEU A 629 11.22 -7.06 -5.39
CA LEU A 629 11.77 -6.30 -4.27
C LEU A 629 10.77 -5.96 -3.14
N GLN A 630 9.54 -6.48 -3.18
CA GLN A 630 8.55 -6.27 -2.12
C GLN A 630 8.61 -7.41 -1.10
N ASP A 631 9.02 -7.05 0.11
CA ASP A 631 9.40 -7.95 1.19
C ASP A 631 8.45 -7.75 2.38
N LYS A 632 7.25 -8.37 2.31
CA LYS A 632 6.15 -8.22 3.28
C LYS A 632 5.59 -9.56 3.79
N ARG A 633 5.34 -9.66 5.10
CA ARG A 633 4.55 -10.73 5.72
C ARG A 633 3.07 -10.33 5.87
N CYS A 634 2.18 -11.30 5.73
CA CYS A 634 0.75 -11.15 6.04
C CYS A 634 0.51 -11.26 7.53
N THR A 635 -0.55 -10.61 8.00
CA THR A 635 -1.10 -10.86 9.33
C THR A 635 -2.33 -11.76 9.25
N THR A 636 -2.48 -12.65 10.22
CA THR A 636 -3.72 -13.39 10.51
C THR A 636 -4.12 -13.17 11.97
N LEU A 637 -5.29 -13.62 12.40
CA LEU A 637 -5.79 -13.40 13.75
C LEU A 637 -5.29 -14.46 14.73
N TYR A 638 -4.91 -14.01 15.92
CA TYR A 638 -4.50 -14.85 17.04
C TYR A 638 -5.22 -14.44 18.32
N ARG A 639 -5.33 -15.39 19.25
CA ARG A 639 -5.94 -15.18 20.57
C ARG A 639 -4.98 -15.56 21.68
N ILE A 640 -4.91 -14.72 22.71
CA ILE A 640 -4.32 -15.07 24.01
C ILE A 640 -5.47 -15.53 24.91
N ASP A 641 -5.37 -16.76 25.37
CA ASP A 641 -6.24 -17.31 26.41
C ASP A 641 -5.45 -18.32 27.26
N PRO A 642 -5.09 -17.97 28.51
CA PRO A 642 -4.31 -18.87 29.37
C PRO A 642 -5.06 -20.17 29.71
N ARG A 643 -6.38 -20.25 29.49
CA ARG A 643 -7.16 -21.49 29.65
C ARG A 643 -6.93 -22.47 28.50
N ARG A 644 -6.50 -21.98 27.32
CA ARG A 644 -6.23 -22.79 26.13
C ARG A 644 -4.77 -23.21 26.03
N ALA A 645 -3.87 -22.23 26.10
CA ALA A 645 -2.45 -22.42 25.90
C ALA A 645 -1.65 -21.31 26.58
N ASP A 646 -0.37 -21.60 26.85
CA ASP A 646 0.62 -20.64 27.34
C ASP A 646 1.08 -19.65 26.26
N LYS A 647 0.69 -19.88 25.00
CA LYS A 647 1.07 -19.10 23.82
C LYS A 647 -0.17 -18.67 23.04
N PRO A 648 -0.06 -17.60 22.22
CA PRO A 648 -1.13 -17.22 21.31
C PRO A 648 -1.52 -18.37 20.36
N VAL A 649 -2.83 -18.57 20.18
CA VAL A 649 -3.40 -19.60 19.30
C VAL A 649 -3.97 -18.94 18.05
N ALA A 650 -3.73 -19.53 16.87
CA ALA A 650 -4.29 -19.02 15.62
C ALA A 650 -5.82 -19.15 15.61
N ILE A 651 -6.51 -18.05 15.30
CA ILE A 651 -7.96 -17.99 15.11
C ILE A 651 -8.30 -18.04 13.62
N SER A 652 -7.45 -17.43 12.79
CA SER A 652 -7.56 -17.49 11.33
C SER A 652 -6.24 -17.91 10.70
N ASN A 653 -6.34 -18.48 9.49
CA ASN A 653 -5.20 -18.92 8.70
C ASN A 653 -5.40 -18.56 7.22
N ASN A 654 -5.79 -17.31 6.97
CA ASN A 654 -5.96 -16.79 5.62
C ASN A 654 -4.60 -16.76 4.90
N LYS A 655 -4.60 -17.09 3.60
CA LYS A 655 -3.41 -16.99 2.74
C LYS A 655 -3.00 -15.56 2.41
N ASP A 656 -3.88 -14.62 2.72
CA ASP A 656 -3.69 -13.18 2.60
C ASP A 656 -3.81 -12.53 3.99
N PHE A 657 -4.36 -11.32 4.09
CA PHE A 657 -4.47 -10.57 5.34
C PHE A 657 -5.82 -10.71 6.04
N ASP A 658 -5.76 -10.90 7.36
CA ASP A 658 -6.85 -10.63 8.29
C ASP A 658 -6.42 -9.57 9.32
N ARG A 659 -7.21 -8.50 9.47
CA ARG A 659 -6.89 -7.34 10.32
C ARG A 659 -8.15 -6.64 10.87
N HIS A 660 -7.94 -5.66 11.74
CA HIS A 660 -8.99 -4.81 12.33
C HIS A 660 -10.08 -5.62 13.05
N PRO A 661 -9.72 -6.52 14.00
CA PRO A 661 -10.73 -7.29 14.73
C PRO A 661 -11.50 -6.40 15.72
N HIS A 662 -12.82 -6.54 15.75
CA HIS A 662 -13.72 -5.90 16.73
C HIS A 662 -14.81 -6.87 17.18
N ILE A 663 -15.40 -6.63 18.36
CA ILE A 663 -16.48 -7.47 18.92
C ILE A 663 -17.85 -6.93 18.53
N LEU A 664 -18.70 -7.80 17.99
CA LEU A 664 -20.09 -7.54 17.68
C LEU A 664 -20.98 -7.66 18.93
N ASN A 665 -22.20 -7.12 18.86
CA ASN A 665 -23.17 -7.13 19.96
C ASN A 665 -23.56 -8.56 20.42
N ASP A 666 -23.40 -9.56 19.55
CA ASP A 666 -23.66 -10.97 19.85
C ASP A 666 -22.46 -11.73 20.45
N GLY A 667 -21.34 -11.03 20.68
CA GLY A 667 -20.10 -11.59 21.23
C GLY A 667 -19.20 -12.28 20.21
N THR A 668 -19.58 -12.28 18.92
CA THR A 668 -18.70 -12.75 17.83
C THR A 668 -17.71 -11.66 17.41
N VAL A 669 -16.68 -12.05 16.65
CA VAL A 669 -15.63 -11.16 16.16
C VAL A 669 -15.93 -10.81 14.70
N VAL A 670 -15.85 -9.54 14.33
CA VAL A 670 -15.79 -9.05 12.94
C VAL A 670 -14.38 -8.59 12.62
N PHE A 671 -13.93 -8.78 11.38
CA PHE A 671 -12.61 -8.37 10.91
C PHE A 671 -12.60 -8.13 9.40
N MET A 672 -11.59 -7.41 8.91
CA MET A 672 -11.31 -7.29 7.47
C MET A 672 -10.56 -8.52 6.98
N HIS A 673 -11.03 -9.14 5.90
CA HIS A 673 -10.46 -10.33 5.25
C HIS A 673 -10.11 -10.03 3.79
N TRP A 674 -8.91 -10.39 3.36
CA TRP A 674 -8.47 -10.30 1.98
C TRP A 674 -8.78 -11.57 1.20
N GLU A 675 -9.30 -11.43 -0.02
CA GLU A 675 -9.71 -12.59 -0.82
C GLU A 675 -9.17 -12.56 -2.26
N TYR A 676 -8.01 -13.18 -2.48
CA TYR A 676 -7.39 -13.35 -3.80
C TYR A 676 -7.56 -14.75 -4.40
N GLN A 677 -8.48 -15.57 -3.89
CA GLN A 677 -8.75 -16.89 -4.47
C GLN A 677 -9.44 -16.77 -5.83
N GLU A 678 -8.62 -16.68 -6.87
CA GLU A 678 -9.04 -16.49 -8.26
C GLU A 678 -9.87 -15.25 -8.51
N ARG A 679 -9.84 -14.26 -7.63
CA ARG A 679 -10.54 -13.01 -7.79
C ARG A 679 -9.55 -11.85 -7.89
N ASP A 680 -10.05 -10.74 -8.43
CA ASP A 680 -9.25 -9.54 -8.67
C ASP A 680 -8.63 -9.00 -7.38
N LEU A 681 -7.37 -8.59 -7.48
CA LEU A 681 -6.58 -8.16 -6.33
C LEU A 681 -7.06 -6.85 -5.68
N TYR A 682 -7.82 -6.04 -6.40
CA TYR A 682 -8.21 -4.70 -5.94
C TYR A 682 -9.51 -4.70 -5.13
N HIS A 683 -10.50 -5.55 -5.46
CA HIS A 683 -11.90 -5.30 -5.05
C HIS A 683 -12.37 -5.96 -3.76
N LEU A 684 -11.51 -6.76 -3.12
CA LEU A 684 -11.96 -7.81 -2.19
C LEU A 684 -11.24 -7.79 -0.85
N GLN A 685 -11.29 -6.63 -0.21
CA GLN A 685 -11.06 -6.48 1.22
C GLN A 685 -12.42 -6.31 1.91
N THR A 686 -12.95 -7.42 2.42
CA THR A 686 -14.36 -7.57 2.82
C THR A 686 -14.48 -7.80 4.33
N ALA A 687 -15.70 -7.67 4.87
CA ALA A 687 -15.94 -7.93 6.28
C ALA A 687 -16.28 -9.40 6.49
N TRP A 688 -15.57 -10.07 7.39
CA TRP A 688 -15.81 -11.44 7.81
C TRP A 688 -16.10 -11.50 9.29
N ARG A 689 -16.78 -12.55 9.74
CA ARG A 689 -17.02 -12.81 11.16
C ARG A 689 -16.60 -14.21 11.54
N CYS A 690 -16.28 -14.41 12.82
CA CYS A 690 -16.11 -15.73 13.43
C CYS A 690 -16.49 -15.69 14.91
N ARG A 691 -16.69 -16.84 15.55
CA ARG A 691 -16.73 -16.90 17.01
C ARG A 691 -15.34 -16.58 17.58
N PRO A 692 -15.23 -16.15 18.86
CA PRO A 692 -13.94 -15.89 19.50
C PRO A 692 -12.98 -17.09 19.53
N ASP A 693 -13.48 -18.30 19.30
CA ASP A 693 -12.70 -19.53 19.23
C ASP A 693 -12.15 -19.85 17.82
N GLY A 694 -12.51 -19.04 16.81
CA GLY A 694 -12.19 -19.23 15.40
C GLY A 694 -13.16 -20.11 14.63
N THR A 695 -14.16 -20.71 15.29
CA THR A 695 -15.21 -21.49 14.63
C THR A 695 -16.25 -20.57 13.99
N ASN A 696 -17.09 -21.12 13.12
CA ASN A 696 -18.15 -20.37 12.43
C ASN A 696 -17.62 -19.14 11.64
N MET A 697 -16.37 -19.23 11.15
CA MET A 697 -15.79 -18.21 10.29
C MET A 697 -16.54 -18.15 8.95
N ASP A 698 -16.96 -16.95 8.55
CA ASP A 698 -17.72 -16.74 7.31
C ASP A 698 -17.73 -15.27 6.87
N ALA A 699 -18.13 -15.03 5.62
CA ALA A 699 -18.35 -13.69 5.10
C ALA A 699 -19.50 -13.01 5.88
N PHE A 700 -19.25 -11.78 6.32
CA PHE A 700 -20.22 -10.95 7.04
C PHE A 700 -20.87 -9.94 6.11
N TYR A 701 -20.08 -9.29 5.24
CA TYR A 701 -20.60 -8.30 4.29
C TYR A 701 -19.63 -8.05 3.13
N LYS A 702 -20.16 -7.60 1.98
CA LYS A 702 -19.42 -7.15 0.78
C LYS A 702 -18.66 -8.26 0.04
N GLN A 703 -19.04 -9.52 0.18
CA GLN A 703 -18.32 -10.62 -0.48
C GLN A 703 -18.46 -10.60 -2.01
N HIS A 704 -19.53 -9.99 -2.55
CA HIS A 704 -19.81 -9.88 -3.99
C HIS A 704 -20.15 -8.44 -4.43
N ILE A 705 -19.69 -7.44 -3.67
CA ILE A 705 -19.87 -6.02 -3.99
C ILE A 705 -18.51 -5.45 -4.40
N GLY A 706 -18.40 -4.98 -5.65
CA GLY A 706 -17.12 -4.57 -6.26
C GLY A 706 -16.62 -3.17 -5.86
N VAL A 707 -17.50 -2.25 -5.44
CA VAL A 707 -17.17 -0.88 -5.03
C VAL A 707 -17.93 -0.50 -3.75
N PRO A 708 -17.33 0.20 -2.77
CA PRO A 708 -15.90 0.58 -2.70
C PRO A 708 -14.98 -0.65 -2.73
N TYR A 709 -13.67 -0.49 -2.97
CA TYR A 709 -12.76 -1.64 -3.08
C TYR A 709 -12.57 -2.35 -1.73
N SER A 710 -12.53 -1.58 -0.65
CA SER A 710 -12.33 -2.04 0.72
C SER A 710 -13.35 -1.41 1.67
N ILE A 711 -13.72 -2.17 2.70
CA ILE A 711 -14.31 -1.63 3.94
C ILE A 711 -13.42 -2.03 5.12
N ARG A 712 -13.09 -1.09 6.01
CA ARG A 712 -12.15 -1.32 7.12
C ARG A 712 -12.68 -0.72 8.43
N ASP A 713 -12.13 -1.17 9.57
CA ASP A 713 -12.56 -0.81 10.94
C ASP A 713 -14.08 -0.99 11.16
N VAL A 714 -14.59 -2.16 10.79
CA VAL A 714 -16.02 -2.47 10.97
C VAL A 714 -16.34 -2.58 12.46
N GLN A 715 -17.29 -1.77 12.93
CA GLN A 715 -17.82 -1.84 14.29
C GLN A 715 -19.34 -1.83 14.26
N GLN A 716 -20.00 -2.55 15.18
CA GLN A 716 -21.45 -2.56 15.27
C GLN A 716 -21.95 -1.49 16.23
N ALA A 717 -22.97 -0.75 15.83
CA ALA A 717 -23.61 0.21 16.72
C ALA A 717 -24.29 -0.50 17.90
N PRO A 718 -24.17 0.04 19.13
CA PRO A 718 -24.74 -0.60 20.31
C PRO A 718 -26.26 -0.76 20.18
N ASN A 719 -26.79 -1.92 20.56
CA ASN A 719 -28.21 -2.27 20.49
C ASN A 719 -28.84 -2.13 19.08
N SER A 720 -28.03 -2.15 18.02
CA SER A 720 -28.47 -2.01 16.63
C SER A 720 -27.89 -3.13 15.75
N GLN A 721 -28.53 -3.34 14.60
CA GLN A 721 -28.01 -4.21 13.53
C GLN A 721 -27.10 -3.44 12.56
N LEU A 722 -27.06 -2.11 12.65
CA LEU A 722 -26.21 -1.28 11.81
C LEU A 722 -24.74 -1.40 12.21
N CYS A 723 -23.89 -1.48 11.21
CA CYS A 723 -22.44 -1.43 11.35
C CYS A 723 -21.91 -0.14 10.72
N VAL A 724 -20.91 0.46 11.35
CA VAL A 724 -20.13 1.58 10.83
C VAL A 724 -18.78 1.07 10.34
N ALA A 725 -18.27 1.68 9.28
CA ALA A 725 -16.92 1.42 8.76
C ALA A 725 -16.41 2.64 7.98
N THR A 726 -15.18 2.54 7.49
CA THR A 726 -14.67 3.45 6.45
C THR A 726 -14.62 2.73 5.09
N ALA A 727 -15.04 3.42 4.03
CA ALA A 727 -14.92 2.96 2.65
C ALA A 727 -13.59 3.43 2.06
N GLN A 728 -12.82 2.52 1.45
CA GLN A 728 -11.44 2.78 1.03
C GLN A 728 -11.10 2.06 -0.27
N GLY A 729 -10.01 2.49 -0.90
CA GLY A 729 -9.32 1.84 -2.00
C GLY A 729 -8.51 0.60 -1.59
N HIS A 730 -7.79 0.01 -2.54
CA HIS A 730 -6.81 -1.05 -2.24
C HIS A 730 -5.50 -0.43 -1.72
N HIS A 731 -5.07 0.66 -2.33
CA HIS A 731 -3.85 1.43 -2.04
C HIS A 731 -4.09 2.70 -1.22
N ASP A 732 -5.29 2.86 -0.68
CA ASP A 732 -5.55 3.96 0.25
C ASP A 732 -4.98 3.63 1.64
N GLY A 733 -4.55 4.66 2.36
CA GLY A 733 -4.26 4.58 3.79
C GLY A 733 -5.46 4.09 4.58
N HIS A 734 -5.33 3.89 5.90
CA HIS A 734 -6.41 3.40 6.76
C HIS A 734 -7.55 4.43 7.00
N ASN A 735 -7.82 5.32 6.05
CA ASN A 735 -8.78 6.42 6.15
C ASN A 735 -9.68 6.51 4.89
N GLY A 736 -10.87 7.09 5.05
CA GLY A 736 -11.83 7.29 3.97
C GLY A 736 -13.19 7.78 4.49
N PRO A 737 -14.20 7.92 3.63
CA PRO A 737 -15.55 8.29 4.07
C PRO A 737 -16.15 7.27 5.05
N VAL A 738 -16.92 7.78 6.02
CA VAL A 738 -17.69 6.96 6.96
C VAL A 738 -18.94 6.44 6.27
N ILE A 739 -19.19 5.15 6.43
CA ILE A 739 -20.36 4.45 5.87
C ILE A 739 -21.12 3.68 6.95
N LEU A 740 -22.41 3.49 6.72
CA LEU A 740 -23.26 2.57 7.47
C LEU A 740 -23.72 1.43 6.57
N PHE A 741 -23.88 0.23 7.13
CA PHE A 741 -24.51 -0.88 6.44
C PHE A 741 -25.20 -1.84 7.41
N ASN A 742 -26.17 -2.61 6.90
CA ASN A 742 -26.86 -3.63 7.68
C ASN A 742 -26.74 -5.02 7.01
N PRO A 743 -25.87 -5.90 7.53
CA PRO A 743 -25.71 -7.26 7.01
C PRO A 743 -26.97 -8.13 7.06
N SER A 744 -27.90 -7.85 7.98
CA SER A 744 -29.16 -8.61 8.11
C SER A 744 -30.11 -8.39 6.93
N LEU A 745 -29.89 -7.35 6.13
CA LEU A 745 -30.65 -7.04 4.92
C LEU A 745 -30.01 -7.64 3.64
N GLY A 746 -28.96 -8.44 3.81
CA GLY A 746 -28.27 -9.17 2.76
C GLY A 746 -26.80 -8.82 2.70
N ILE A 747 -25.95 -9.81 2.92
CA ILE A 747 -24.49 -9.63 2.99
C ILE A 747 -23.86 -9.08 1.69
N ASN A 748 -24.57 -9.20 0.56
CA ASN A 748 -24.15 -8.71 -0.75
C ASN A 748 -25.16 -7.74 -1.36
N ASN A 749 -26.02 -7.10 -0.54
CA ASN A 749 -26.99 -6.12 -1.01
C ASN A 749 -26.36 -4.71 -1.03
N PRO A 750 -25.94 -4.18 -2.19
CA PRO A 750 -25.26 -2.88 -2.27
C PRO A 750 -26.16 -1.69 -1.87
N ASP A 751 -27.47 -1.85 -1.94
CA ASP A 751 -28.44 -0.80 -1.59
C ASP A 751 -28.51 -0.56 -0.08
N THR A 752 -27.89 -1.44 0.72
CA THR A 752 -27.84 -1.33 2.18
C THR A 752 -26.63 -0.55 2.68
N LEU A 753 -25.69 -0.16 1.80
CA LEU A 753 -24.61 0.77 2.14
C LEU A 753 -25.10 2.21 2.05
N GLN A 754 -24.83 2.99 3.09
CA GLN A 754 -25.18 4.41 3.16
C GLN A 754 -23.95 5.26 3.50
N LEU A 755 -23.82 6.41 2.84
CA LEU A 755 -22.73 7.36 3.02
C LEU A 755 -23.09 8.38 4.09
N VAL A 756 -22.31 8.43 5.18
CA VAL A 756 -22.52 9.39 6.29
C VAL A 756 -21.78 10.70 6.03
N THR A 757 -20.65 10.65 5.32
CA THR A 757 -19.78 11.81 5.07
C THR A 757 -19.64 12.07 3.57
N PRO A 758 -20.69 12.56 2.88
CA PRO A 758 -20.58 12.92 1.47
C PRO A 758 -19.55 14.02 1.21
N GLY A 759 -18.91 13.98 0.04
CA GLY A 759 -17.94 14.99 -0.41
C GLY A 759 -16.53 14.86 0.19
N VAL A 760 -16.24 13.77 0.90
CA VAL A 760 -14.89 13.39 1.33
C VAL A 760 -13.98 13.17 0.12
N ALA A 761 -12.66 13.33 0.28
CA ALA A 761 -11.70 13.07 -0.78
C ALA A 761 -11.92 11.68 -1.40
N SER A 762 -11.71 11.61 -2.72
CA SER A 762 -11.86 10.36 -3.48
C SER A 762 -10.99 9.24 -2.92
N VAL A 763 -11.50 8.02 -3.08
CA VAL A 763 -10.79 6.77 -2.80
C VAL A 763 -10.40 6.06 -4.10
N GLU A 764 -9.35 5.23 -4.10
CA GLU A 764 -8.99 4.43 -5.27
C GLU A 764 -10.19 3.57 -5.72
N GLY A 765 -10.53 3.62 -7.00
CA GLY A 765 -11.68 2.91 -7.56
C GLY A 765 -13.03 3.61 -7.39
N GLY A 766 -13.08 4.69 -6.59
CA GLY A 766 -14.29 5.46 -6.32
C GLY A 766 -15.31 4.72 -5.45
N LEU A 767 -16.44 5.39 -5.18
CA LEU A 767 -17.53 4.86 -4.35
C LEU A 767 -18.67 4.23 -5.17
N GLY A 768 -18.67 4.37 -6.51
CA GLY A 768 -19.73 3.83 -7.36
C GLY A 768 -21.12 4.35 -7.01
N PRO A 769 -22.17 3.49 -6.94
CA PRO A 769 -23.54 3.91 -6.57
C PRO A 769 -23.63 4.61 -5.20
N LEU A 770 -22.71 4.33 -4.28
CA LEU A 770 -22.71 4.89 -2.93
C LEU A 770 -22.61 6.43 -2.91
N TYR A 771 -22.08 7.07 -3.97
CA TYR A 771 -22.12 8.54 -4.10
C TYR A 771 -23.54 9.13 -3.98
N GLN A 772 -24.57 8.36 -4.36
CA GLN A 772 -25.98 8.78 -4.32
C GLN A 772 -26.75 8.17 -3.14
N GLN A 773 -26.14 7.28 -2.37
CA GLN A 773 -26.77 6.59 -1.24
C GLN A 773 -26.41 7.30 0.08
N VAL A 774 -26.57 8.62 0.14
CA VAL A 774 -26.35 9.37 1.39
C VAL A 774 -27.40 8.96 2.42
N VAL A 775 -27.03 8.92 3.70
CA VAL A 775 -27.98 8.69 4.78
C VAL A 775 -29.19 9.64 4.67
N PRO A 776 -30.43 9.19 4.95
CA PRO A 776 -31.64 9.99 4.73
C PRO A 776 -31.64 11.35 5.43
N GLU A 777 -30.93 11.47 6.55
CA GLU A 777 -30.83 12.69 7.35
C GLU A 777 -29.89 13.76 6.75
N GLY A 778 -29.12 13.40 5.74
CA GLY A 778 -28.27 14.28 4.92
C GLY A 778 -26.76 14.07 5.10
N GLY A 779 -26.34 13.52 6.24
CA GLY A 779 -24.93 13.28 6.56
C GLY A 779 -24.13 14.57 6.78
N VAL A 780 -22.84 14.42 7.08
CA VAL A 780 -21.89 15.52 7.23
C VAL A 780 -21.37 15.92 5.85
N GLU A 781 -21.68 17.14 5.42
CA GLU A 781 -21.16 17.68 4.17
C GLU A 781 -19.65 17.95 4.28
N ASN A 782 -18.90 17.50 3.26
CA ASN A 782 -17.47 17.74 3.14
C ASN A 782 -17.14 18.25 1.73
N ARG A 783 -15.90 18.72 1.56
CA ARG A 783 -15.31 19.03 0.26
C ARG A 783 -13.81 18.76 0.33
N GLY A 784 -13.44 17.49 0.21
CA GLY A 784 -12.11 16.98 0.57
C GLY A 784 -12.08 16.44 2.01
N GLY A 785 -10.88 16.39 2.60
CA GLY A 785 -10.69 15.76 3.92
C GLY A 785 -10.80 14.23 3.89
N SER A 786 -10.60 13.59 5.04
CA SER A 786 -10.74 12.14 5.24
C SER A 786 -11.10 11.80 6.70
N TYR A 787 -11.69 10.62 6.94
CA TYR A 787 -12.06 10.14 8.26
C TYR A 787 -11.38 8.81 8.59
N ILE A 788 -11.14 8.54 9.87
CA ILE A 788 -10.48 7.32 10.35
C ILE A 788 -11.05 6.87 11.69
N ASN A 789 -10.96 5.55 11.97
CA ASN A 789 -11.35 4.89 13.22
C ASN A 789 -12.73 5.34 13.77
N PRO A 790 -13.83 5.16 13.03
CA PRO A 790 -15.15 5.48 13.54
C PRO A 790 -15.53 4.55 14.69
N PHE A 791 -15.85 5.13 15.85
CA PHE A 791 -16.40 4.44 17.01
C PHE A 791 -17.89 4.77 17.14
N PRO A 792 -18.81 3.79 17.08
CA PRO A 792 -20.24 4.06 17.15
C PRO A 792 -20.72 4.30 18.58
N MET A 793 -21.21 5.52 18.84
CA MET A 793 -21.90 5.85 20.10
C MET A 793 -23.37 5.40 20.05
N SER A 794 -23.96 5.42 18.85
CA SER A 794 -25.25 4.83 18.49
C SER A 794 -25.26 4.51 16.99
N ASP A 795 -26.41 4.18 16.42
CA ASP A 795 -26.59 4.05 14.98
C ASP A 795 -26.75 5.41 14.25
N LYS A 796 -26.69 6.53 15.00
CA LYS A 796 -26.82 7.89 14.48
C LYS A 796 -25.61 8.78 14.78
N ALA A 797 -24.77 8.41 15.74
CA ALA A 797 -23.67 9.25 16.24
C ALA A 797 -22.36 8.46 16.40
N PHE A 798 -21.24 9.08 16.04
CA PHE A 798 -19.93 8.45 15.96
C PHE A 798 -18.83 9.37 16.49
N LEU A 799 -17.84 8.80 17.19
CA LEU A 799 -16.53 9.45 17.38
C LEU A 799 -15.62 9.06 16.22
N VAL A 800 -14.86 10.01 15.69
CA VAL A 800 -14.00 9.80 14.52
C VAL A 800 -12.71 10.58 14.67
N GLY A 801 -11.63 10.06 14.07
CA GLY A 801 -10.52 10.91 13.63
C GLY A 801 -10.91 11.59 12.31
N HIS A 802 -10.68 12.89 12.17
CA HIS A 802 -10.92 13.61 10.92
C HIS A 802 -9.78 14.57 10.59
N ASP A 803 -9.24 14.43 9.37
CA ASP A 803 -8.35 15.40 8.74
C ASP A 803 -9.19 16.23 7.77
N MET A 804 -9.32 17.54 8.05
CA MET A 804 -10.08 18.46 7.20
C MET A 804 -9.36 18.84 5.91
N GLU A 805 -8.03 18.67 5.84
CA GLU A 805 -7.24 18.99 4.66
C GLU A 805 -7.53 18.00 3.54
N GLY A 806 -7.17 16.72 3.77
CA GLY A 806 -7.25 15.63 2.80
C GLY A 806 -6.66 16.00 1.44
N VAL A 807 -5.36 15.77 1.22
CA VAL A 807 -4.79 16.02 -0.12
C VAL A 807 -5.17 14.94 -1.13
N GLY A 808 -5.40 15.42 -2.36
CA GLY A 808 -6.07 14.76 -3.49
C GLY A 808 -5.61 13.36 -3.90
N LEU A 809 -6.63 12.56 -4.23
CA LEU A 809 -6.79 11.64 -5.39
C LEU A 809 -5.73 10.58 -5.74
N TYR A 810 -4.44 10.74 -5.47
CA TYR A 810 -3.40 9.75 -5.79
C TYR A 810 -2.08 10.01 -5.05
N GLN A 811 -2.01 9.81 -3.73
CA GLN A 811 -0.73 9.87 -3.03
C GLN A 811 -0.39 8.55 -2.32
N THR A 812 0.80 8.05 -2.62
CA THR A 812 1.41 6.85 -2.06
C THR A 812 2.41 7.16 -0.93
N SER A 813 2.41 8.39 -0.39
CA SER A 813 3.07 8.84 0.86
C SER A 813 2.65 10.30 1.15
N PRO A 814 3.02 10.84 2.32
CA PRO A 814 2.16 11.28 3.42
C PRO A 814 1.33 12.53 3.07
N GLY A 815 0.08 12.28 2.68
CA GLY A 815 -0.95 13.30 2.51
C GLY A 815 -1.76 13.56 3.79
N GLU A 816 -1.32 13.02 4.91
CA GLU A 816 -1.98 13.10 6.21
C GLU A 816 -1.21 14.09 7.05
N SER A 817 -1.89 15.04 7.66
CA SER A 817 -1.19 16.04 8.45
C SER A 817 -1.90 16.33 9.77
N ASP A 818 -3.22 16.31 9.84
CA ASP A 818 -3.90 17.02 10.93
C ASP A 818 -5.17 16.31 11.45
N PHE A 819 -5.11 14.98 11.67
CA PHE A 819 -6.22 14.25 12.28
C PHE A 819 -6.48 14.74 13.70
N ALA A 820 -7.73 15.15 13.94
CA ALA A 820 -8.26 15.52 15.23
C ALA A 820 -9.48 14.65 15.57
N ILE A 821 -9.85 14.58 16.85
CA ILE A 821 -11.01 13.81 17.32
C ILE A 821 -12.27 14.65 17.24
N TYR A 822 -13.30 14.12 16.58
CA TYR A 822 -14.62 14.75 16.44
C TYR A 822 -15.73 13.82 16.89
N TYR A 823 -16.83 14.43 17.32
CA TYR A 823 -18.16 13.85 17.26
C TYR A 823 -18.77 14.19 15.89
N ILE A 824 -19.36 13.21 15.22
CA ILE A 824 -20.20 13.41 14.03
C ILE A 824 -21.53 12.68 14.17
N ASP A 825 -22.54 13.11 13.41
CA ASP A 825 -23.82 12.41 13.32
C ASP A 825 -24.43 12.43 11.91
N VAL A 826 -25.47 11.61 11.72
CA VAL A 826 -26.16 11.48 10.43
C VAL A 826 -26.94 12.72 10.00
N TRP A 827 -27.24 13.65 10.92
CA TRP A 827 -27.94 14.91 10.60
C TRP A 827 -27.02 15.98 10.03
N GLY A 828 -25.70 15.77 10.14
CA GLY A 828 -24.67 16.64 9.59
C GLY A 828 -23.97 17.52 10.61
N ASN A 829 -24.06 17.20 11.90
CA ASN A 829 -23.24 17.89 12.90
C ASN A 829 -21.82 17.31 12.93
N ARG A 830 -20.85 18.20 13.13
CA ARG A 830 -19.43 17.88 13.28
C ARG A 830 -18.83 18.79 14.34
N GLU A 831 -18.45 18.20 15.46
CA GLU A 831 -18.05 18.92 16.66
C GLU A 831 -16.67 18.47 17.12
N LEU A 832 -15.70 19.40 17.15
CA LEU A 832 -14.34 19.13 17.60
C LEU A 832 -14.35 18.73 19.09
N ILE A 833 -13.74 17.59 19.39
CA ILE A 833 -13.50 17.13 20.76
C ILE A 833 -12.07 17.46 21.17
N HIS A 834 -11.09 17.11 20.34
CA HIS A 834 -9.69 17.38 20.64
C HIS A 834 -8.84 17.50 19.37
N ARG A 835 -7.95 18.48 19.35
CA ARG A 835 -6.89 18.61 18.35
C ARG A 835 -5.57 18.76 19.09
N ASP A 836 -4.67 17.81 18.91
CA ASP A 836 -3.31 17.96 19.40
C ASP A 836 -2.58 18.97 18.49
N ARG A 837 -1.80 19.89 19.09
CA ARG A 837 -1.13 20.95 18.34
C ARG A 837 -0.02 20.41 17.46
N GLU A 838 0.61 19.31 17.83
CA GLU A 838 1.82 18.80 17.19
C GLU A 838 1.55 17.52 16.42
N MET A 839 0.81 16.57 16.97
CA MET A 839 0.59 15.24 16.40
C MET A 839 -0.86 14.97 15.94
N SER A 840 -1.06 13.96 15.11
CA SER A 840 -2.39 13.50 14.73
C SER A 840 -2.98 12.60 15.82
N CYS A 841 -4.31 12.60 15.97
CA CYS A 841 -5.04 11.85 17.00
C CYS A 841 -5.85 10.69 16.38
N PHE A 842 -5.85 9.52 17.03
CA PHE A 842 -6.38 8.27 16.47
C PHE A 842 -7.17 7.42 17.48
N MET A 843 -8.02 6.52 16.95
CA MET A 843 -8.86 5.55 17.68
C MET A 843 -9.58 6.09 18.92
N PRO A 844 -10.46 7.09 18.79
CA PRO A 844 -11.19 7.62 19.93
C PRO A 844 -12.11 6.56 20.56
N HIS A 845 -12.02 6.42 21.89
CA HIS A 845 -12.91 5.59 22.70
C HIS A 845 -13.58 6.45 23.78
N PRO A 846 -14.89 6.31 24.02
CA PRO A 846 -15.55 7.08 25.05
C PRO A 846 -15.18 6.58 26.44
N LEU A 847 -15.02 7.50 27.40
CA LEU A 847 -14.67 7.17 28.78
C LEU A 847 -15.89 6.82 29.63
N ARG A 848 -16.73 5.92 29.09
CA ARG A 848 -17.95 5.45 29.76
C ARG A 848 -18.00 3.94 29.79
N LYS A 849 -18.77 3.44 30.75
CA LYS A 849 -19.17 2.03 30.78
C LYS A 849 -20.02 1.70 29.56
N ARG A 850 -19.76 0.55 28.95
CA ARG A 850 -20.44 0.01 27.77
C ARG A 850 -21.05 -1.35 28.09
N PRO A 851 -22.18 -1.73 27.48
CA PRO A 851 -22.72 -3.08 27.64
C PRO A 851 -21.70 -4.13 27.19
N ARG A 852 -21.41 -5.10 28.05
CA ARG A 852 -20.57 -6.26 27.70
C ARG A 852 -21.36 -7.23 26.85
N PRO A 853 -20.91 -7.56 25.61
CA PRO A 853 -21.53 -8.61 24.81
C PRO A 853 -21.53 -9.96 25.55
N PRO A 854 -22.41 -10.89 25.15
CA PRO A 854 -22.42 -12.23 25.71
C PRO A 854 -21.06 -12.94 25.52
N VAL A 855 -20.69 -13.76 26.50
CA VAL A 855 -19.58 -14.70 26.34
C VAL A 855 -20.03 -15.84 25.42
N VAL A 856 -19.37 -15.97 24.28
CA VAL A 856 -19.58 -17.10 23.35
C VAL A 856 -18.79 -18.30 23.84
N ALA A 857 -19.45 -19.45 23.95
CA ALA A 857 -18.83 -20.69 24.39
C ALA A 857 -17.75 -21.17 23.40
N ASP A 858 -16.64 -21.66 23.95
CA ASP A 858 -15.59 -22.33 23.21
C ASP A 858 -16.05 -23.73 22.78
N THR A 859 -16.00 -24.00 21.49
CA THR A 859 -16.44 -25.27 20.90
C THR A 859 -15.33 -26.07 20.24
N VAL A 860 -14.08 -25.60 20.34
CA VAL A 860 -12.92 -26.30 19.77
C VAL A 860 -12.60 -27.54 20.59
N ASP A 861 -12.45 -28.70 19.93
CA ASP A 861 -11.92 -29.91 20.57
C ASP A 861 -10.40 -29.99 20.36
N PRO A 862 -9.59 -29.73 21.40
CA PRO A 862 -8.13 -29.77 21.32
C PRO A 862 -7.56 -31.18 21.20
N LYS A 863 -8.38 -32.24 21.07
CA LYS A 863 -7.93 -33.60 20.73
C LYS A 863 -8.24 -33.99 19.28
N ALA A 864 -9.21 -33.33 18.63
CA ALA A 864 -9.56 -33.61 17.25
C ALA A 864 -8.43 -33.19 16.28
N THR A 865 -8.25 -33.87 15.17
CA THR A 865 -7.25 -33.50 14.14
C THR A 865 -7.88 -32.98 12.85
N PHE A 866 -9.21 -32.98 12.79
CA PHE A 866 -10.00 -32.56 11.63
C PHE A 866 -11.28 -31.86 12.09
N ALA A 867 -11.92 -31.19 11.15
CA ALA A 867 -13.28 -30.71 11.22
C ALA A 867 -14.18 -31.55 10.30
N THR A 868 -15.49 -31.35 10.34
CA THR A 868 -16.42 -31.99 9.41
C THR A 868 -17.30 -30.97 8.72
N ALA A 869 -17.61 -31.21 7.46
CA ALA A 869 -18.48 -30.37 6.64
C ALA A 869 -19.61 -31.20 6.03
N PHE A 870 -20.79 -30.60 5.97
CA PHE A 870 -22.00 -31.17 5.39
C PHE A 870 -22.58 -30.24 4.35
N VAL A 871 -22.77 -30.75 3.13
CA VAL A 871 -23.52 -30.09 2.07
C VAL A 871 -24.89 -30.74 2.02
N GLU A 872 -25.96 -29.96 2.22
CA GLU A 872 -27.33 -30.45 2.19
C GLU A 872 -27.76 -30.87 0.79
N ASP A 873 -27.65 -29.98 -0.20
CA ASP A 873 -27.90 -30.28 -1.61
C ASP A 873 -27.03 -29.40 -2.51
N VAL A 874 -26.06 -30.00 -3.21
CA VAL A 874 -25.18 -29.28 -4.15
C VAL A 874 -25.95 -28.57 -5.27
N TYR A 875 -27.22 -28.93 -5.53
CA TYR A 875 -28.05 -28.39 -6.61
C TYR A 875 -28.87 -27.16 -6.24
N ARG A 876 -28.98 -26.80 -4.94
CA ARG A 876 -29.86 -25.71 -4.46
C ARG A 876 -29.66 -24.39 -5.20
N ASP A 877 -28.41 -24.04 -5.52
CA ASP A 877 -28.02 -22.82 -6.26
C ASP A 877 -27.07 -23.11 -7.43
N LEU A 878 -27.33 -24.20 -8.17
CA LEU A 878 -26.51 -24.64 -9.30
C LEU A 878 -27.30 -24.60 -10.64
N PRO A 879 -27.64 -23.40 -11.15
CA PRO A 879 -28.57 -23.25 -12.27
C PRO A 879 -28.07 -23.89 -13.56
N GLY A 880 -28.96 -24.53 -14.30
CA GLY A 880 -28.64 -25.16 -15.59
C GLY A 880 -27.84 -26.47 -15.50
N VAL A 881 -27.63 -27.02 -14.30
CA VAL A 881 -26.99 -28.33 -14.10
C VAL A 881 -28.06 -29.37 -13.78
N ALA A 882 -28.07 -30.47 -14.54
CA ALA A 882 -29.01 -31.57 -14.30
C ALA A 882 -28.71 -32.27 -12.95
N ARG A 883 -29.76 -32.58 -12.19
CA ARG A 883 -29.61 -33.34 -10.93
C ARG A 883 -28.98 -34.71 -11.21
N GLY A 884 -28.05 -35.12 -10.35
CA GLY A 884 -27.22 -36.29 -10.53
C GLY A 884 -25.98 -36.09 -11.43
N ALA A 885 -25.82 -34.95 -12.13
CA ALA A 885 -24.62 -34.68 -12.94
C ALA A 885 -23.34 -34.50 -12.12
N VAL A 886 -23.43 -34.03 -10.87
CA VAL A 886 -22.31 -33.85 -9.95
C VAL A 886 -22.11 -35.19 -9.23
N LYS A 887 -20.93 -35.78 -9.39
CA LYS A 887 -20.57 -37.07 -8.79
C LYS A 887 -19.58 -36.93 -7.64
N TYR A 888 -18.74 -35.90 -7.69
CA TYR A 888 -17.68 -35.70 -6.72
C TYR A 888 -17.55 -34.24 -6.29
N LEU A 889 -17.09 -34.04 -5.06
CA LEU A 889 -16.49 -32.79 -4.62
C LEU A 889 -14.98 -33.00 -4.52
N ARG A 890 -14.20 -32.11 -5.14
CA ARG A 890 -12.75 -32.02 -4.93
C ARG A 890 -12.49 -31.01 -3.83
N ILE A 891 -11.75 -31.43 -2.80
CA ILE A 891 -11.23 -30.55 -1.77
C ILE A 891 -9.81 -30.18 -2.15
N SER A 892 -9.54 -28.88 -2.19
CA SER A 892 -8.29 -28.34 -2.70
C SER A 892 -7.81 -27.19 -1.82
N GLN A 893 -6.50 -26.95 -1.78
CA GLN A 893 -5.90 -25.81 -1.10
C GLN A 893 -5.11 -24.97 -2.09
N ALA A 894 -5.36 -23.66 -2.11
CA ALA A 894 -4.43 -22.71 -2.70
C ALA A 894 -3.31 -22.40 -1.72
N LEU A 895 -2.08 -22.43 -2.20
CA LEU A 895 -0.90 -22.41 -1.35
C LEU A 895 -0.47 -20.99 -1.01
N MET A 896 -0.03 -20.80 0.22
CA MET A 896 0.58 -19.56 0.70
C MET A 896 1.98 -19.39 0.13
N LEU A 897 2.45 -18.14 0.03
CA LEU A 897 3.86 -17.86 -0.23
C LEU A 897 4.63 -17.98 1.08
N PRO A 898 5.59 -18.92 1.23
CA PRO A 898 6.37 -19.01 2.45
C PRO A 898 7.26 -17.77 2.65
N ALA A 899 7.26 -17.22 3.87
CA ALA A 899 8.10 -16.11 4.30
C ALA A 899 8.88 -16.48 5.57
N PRO A 900 9.78 -17.50 5.51
CA PRO A 900 10.41 -18.05 6.70
C PRO A 900 11.30 -17.04 7.42
N VAL A 901 11.28 -17.10 8.75
CA VAL A 901 12.16 -16.35 9.64
C VAL A 901 13.22 -17.30 10.21
N ASN A 902 14.50 -17.01 9.98
CA ASN A 902 15.59 -17.74 10.64
C ASN A 902 15.85 -17.16 12.04
N TYR A 903 15.18 -17.68 13.07
CA TYR A 903 15.26 -17.17 14.45
C TYR A 903 16.68 -17.14 15.05
N ASP A 904 17.61 -17.95 14.53
CA ASP A 904 18.98 -18.06 15.04
C ASP A 904 19.95 -17.01 14.46
N ASP A 905 19.56 -16.31 13.39
CA ASP A 905 20.37 -15.25 12.78
C ASP A 905 19.76 -13.85 13.04
N PRO A 906 20.42 -13.00 13.86
CA PRO A 906 19.93 -11.66 14.21
C PRO A 906 20.08 -10.63 13.07
N LEU A 907 20.83 -10.95 12.01
CA LEU A 907 21.07 -10.07 10.85
C LEU A 907 20.36 -10.58 9.59
N PHE A 908 19.43 -11.54 9.71
CA PHE A 908 18.76 -12.15 8.57
C PHE A 908 17.87 -11.12 7.84
N ASP A 909 18.48 -10.48 6.83
CA ASP A 909 17.89 -9.46 5.98
C ASP A 909 16.74 -10.09 5.17
N PHE A 910 15.60 -9.42 5.03
CA PHE A 910 14.32 -9.99 4.57
C PHE A 910 14.31 -10.45 3.10
N ASN A 911 15.45 -10.50 2.42
CA ASN A 911 15.56 -10.76 0.98
C ASN A 911 15.28 -12.23 0.57
N HIS A 912 14.49 -12.96 1.36
CA HIS A 912 14.22 -14.40 1.23
C HIS A 912 12.75 -14.73 0.89
N LEU A 913 11.89 -13.74 0.56
CA LEU A 913 10.56 -14.08 0.08
C LEU A 913 10.65 -14.88 -1.22
N HIS A 914 10.14 -16.10 -1.17
CA HIS A 914 9.94 -16.90 -2.36
C HIS A 914 8.99 -16.17 -3.30
N TRP A 915 9.50 -15.88 -4.50
CA TRP A 915 8.80 -15.12 -5.52
C TRP A 915 8.06 -16.05 -6.46
N LEU A 916 6.87 -15.65 -6.88
CA LEU A 916 6.15 -16.27 -8.00
C LEU A 916 6.20 -15.31 -9.19
N PRO A 917 6.65 -15.77 -10.37
CA PRO A 917 6.69 -14.96 -11.58
C PRO A 917 5.35 -14.48 -12.13
N GLY A 918 4.24 -14.48 -11.39
CA GLY A 918 2.91 -14.09 -11.86
C GLY A 918 2.23 -13.09 -10.94
N ASP A 919 2.96 -12.04 -10.56
CA ASP A 919 2.60 -11.10 -9.50
C ASP A 919 1.45 -10.12 -9.82
N ALA A 920 1.09 -9.29 -8.84
CA ALA A 920 0.07 -8.25 -8.94
C ALA A 920 0.40 -7.09 -9.90
N THR A 921 1.65 -6.97 -10.35
CA THR A 921 2.16 -5.88 -11.21
C THR A 921 2.43 -6.31 -12.65
N GLY A 922 2.37 -7.62 -12.95
CA GLY A 922 2.62 -8.15 -14.28
C GLY A 922 1.89 -9.46 -14.57
N VAL A 923 1.32 -9.57 -15.77
CA VAL A 923 0.75 -10.83 -16.24
C VAL A 923 1.82 -11.62 -16.99
N HIS A 924 2.24 -12.76 -16.46
CA HIS A 924 3.27 -13.59 -17.08
C HIS A 924 2.68 -14.86 -17.70
N PHE A 925 3.07 -15.15 -18.93
CA PHE A 925 2.73 -16.40 -19.60
C PHE A 925 3.28 -17.58 -18.78
N GLY A 926 2.46 -18.61 -18.55
CA GLY A 926 2.83 -19.72 -17.66
C GLY A 926 2.29 -19.62 -16.24
N HIS A 927 1.82 -18.43 -15.81
CA HIS A 927 1.36 -18.16 -14.45
C HIS A 927 -0.03 -17.48 -14.44
N TRP A 928 -1.08 -18.29 -14.43
CA TRP A 928 -2.46 -17.83 -14.63
C TRP A 928 -3.27 -17.64 -13.34
N THR A 929 -2.72 -18.03 -12.19
CA THR A 929 -3.31 -17.86 -10.85
C THR A 929 -2.36 -17.07 -9.93
N PHE A 930 -2.85 -16.56 -8.81
CA PHE A 930 -2.04 -15.92 -7.75
C PHE A 930 -1.23 -16.91 -6.93
N ALA A 931 -1.68 -18.18 -6.85
CA ALA A 931 -1.04 -19.24 -6.08
C ALA A 931 -1.23 -20.60 -6.75
N PRO A 932 -0.20 -21.48 -6.74
CA PRO A 932 -0.35 -22.90 -7.04
C PRO A 932 -1.28 -23.61 -6.05
N ARG A 933 -1.67 -24.85 -6.39
CA ARG A 933 -2.67 -25.61 -5.65
C ARG A 933 -2.26 -27.05 -5.46
N ARG A 934 -2.73 -27.62 -4.36
CA ARG A 934 -2.72 -29.05 -4.11
C ARG A 934 -4.14 -29.59 -3.95
N THR A 935 -4.31 -30.86 -4.29
CA THR A 935 -5.54 -31.61 -4.04
C THR A 935 -5.43 -32.28 -2.68
N VAL A 936 -6.42 -32.08 -1.80
CA VAL A 936 -6.53 -32.81 -0.53
C VAL A 936 -7.17 -34.17 -0.77
N GLY A 937 -8.26 -34.21 -1.54
CA GLY A 937 -8.91 -35.46 -1.92
C GLY A 937 -10.28 -35.28 -2.56
N LEU A 938 -10.90 -36.40 -2.93
CA LEU A 938 -12.23 -36.49 -3.53
C LEU A 938 -13.24 -37.04 -2.54
N VAL A 939 -14.45 -36.51 -2.58
CA VAL A 939 -15.61 -36.94 -1.81
C VAL A 939 -16.73 -37.29 -2.77
N LYS A 940 -17.44 -38.40 -2.54
CA LYS A 940 -18.59 -38.78 -3.37
C LYS A 940 -19.82 -37.97 -2.95
N VAL A 941 -20.55 -37.49 -3.95
CA VAL A 941 -21.87 -36.86 -3.75
C VAL A 941 -22.94 -37.94 -3.85
N GLU A 942 -23.84 -37.95 -2.87
CA GLU A 942 -24.94 -38.90 -2.82
C GLU A 942 -25.96 -38.63 -3.95
N PRO A 943 -26.80 -39.61 -4.35
CA PRO A 943 -27.79 -39.41 -5.41
C PRO A 943 -28.78 -38.26 -5.15
N ASP A 944 -28.97 -37.88 -3.90
CA ASP A 944 -29.81 -36.76 -3.48
C ASP A 944 -29.08 -35.40 -3.49
N GLY A 945 -27.82 -35.36 -3.92
CA GLY A 945 -27.01 -34.14 -3.96
C GLY A 945 -26.32 -33.79 -2.64
N SER A 946 -26.53 -34.58 -1.57
CA SER A 946 -25.89 -34.33 -0.28
C SER A 946 -24.46 -34.88 -0.21
N ALA A 947 -23.63 -34.34 0.69
CA ALA A 947 -22.30 -34.86 0.98
C ALA A 947 -21.89 -34.56 2.43
N TYR A 948 -21.33 -35.56 3.14
CA TYR A 948 -20.79 -35.41 4.49
C TYR A 948 -19.34 -35.88 4.53
N PHE A 949 -18.39 -35.02 4.95
CA PHE A 949 -16.97 -35.32 4.85
C PHE A 949 -16.09 -34.62 5.89
N LYS A 950 -14.88 -35.15 6.09
CA LYS A 950 -13.84 -34.55 6.94
C LYS A 950 -13.11 -33.44 6.18
N VAL A 951 -12.70 -32.40 6.91
CA VAL A 951 -11.93 -31.26 6.43
C VAL A 951 -10.69 -31.10 7.31
N PRO A 952 -9.49 -30.85 6.76
CA PRO A 952 -8.31 -30.64 7.58
C PRO A 952 -8.44 -29.37 8.44
N ALA A 953 -8.15 -29.49 9.73
CA ALA A 953 -8.34 -28.39 10.68
C ALA A 953 -7.29 -27.29 10.52
N GLY A 954 -7.71 -26.02 10.59
CA GLY A 954 -6.84 -24.86 10.45
C GLY A 954 -6.25 -24.66 9.04
N THR A 955 -6.62 -25.48 8.06
CA THR A 955 -6.14 -25.37 6.67
C THR A 955 -7.21 -24.69 5.80
N PRO A 956 -6.89 -23.59 5.10
CA PRO A 956 -7.82 -22.96 4.17
C PRO A 956 -8.05 -23.87 2.96
N VAL A 957 -9.29 -24.33 2.77
CA VAL A 957 -9.66 -25.18 1.64
C VAL A 957 -10.80 -24.57 0.84
N TYR A 958 -10.93 -25.01 -0.42
CA TYR A 958 -12.05 -24.67 -1.30
C TYR A 958 -12.56 -25.92 -2.01
N LEU A 959 -13.80 -25.86 -2.48
CA LEU A 959 -14.49 -26.98 -3.12
C LEU A 959 -14.68 -26.76 -4.62
N GLN A 960 -14.62 -27.87 -5.37
CA GLN A 960 -14.99 -27.94 -6.78
C GLN A 960 -16.02 -29.06 -6.96
N ALA A 961 -17.19 -28.74 -7.51
CA ALA A 961 -18.17 -29.74 -7.93
C ALA A 961 -17.73 -30.33 -9.27
N LEU A 962 -17.68 -31.66 -9.37
CA LEU A 962 -17.19 -32.39 -10.54
C LEU A 962 -18.25 -33.35 -11.08
N ASP A 963 -18.24 -33.54 -12.40
CA ASP A 963 -19.07 -34.54 -13.07
C ASP A 963 -18.48 -35.97 -13.05
N GLU A 964 -19.14 -36.90 -13.74
CA GLU A 964 -18.70 -38.30 -13.85
C GLU A 964 -17.33 -38.48 -14.51
N ASN A 965 -16.88 -37.50 -15.30
CA ASN A 965 -15.58 -37.48 -15.94
C ASN A 965 -14.55 -36.68 -15.12
N TYR A 966 -14.84 -36.37 -13.86
CA TYR A 966 -14.04 -35.53 -12.98
C TYR A 966 -13.83 -34.09 -13.51
N CYS A 967 -14.59 -33.67 -14.53
CA CYS A 967 -14.50 -32.33 -15.08
C CYS A 967 -15.27 -31.37 -14.18
N GLU A 968 -14.73 -30.17 -14.00
CA GLU A 968 -15.33 -29.18 -13.12
C GLU A 968 -16.65 -28.67 -13.67
N VAL A 969 -17.69 -28.74 -12.84
CA VAL A 969 -18.99 -28.10 -13.05
C VAL A 969 -18.95 -26.66 -12.52
N ARG A 970 -18.40 -26.46 -11.33
CA ARG A 970 -18.24 -25.15 -10.68
C ARG A 970 -17.22 -25.23 -9.55
N ARG A 971 -16.58 -24.10 -9.22
CA ARG A 971 -15.70 -23.97 -8.06
C ARG A 971 -16.10 -22.81 -7.14
N MET A 972 -15.71 -22.94 -5.89
CA MET A 972 -15.68 -21.87 -4.90
C MET A 972 -14.48 -20.93 -5.20
N ARG A 973 -14.74 -19.66 -5.56
CA ARG A 973 -13.71 -18.60 -5.67
C ARG A 973 -13.49 -17.91 -4.33
N THR A 974 -13.30 -18.67 -3.27
CA THR A 974 -12.98 -18.23 -1.91
C THR A 974 -12.53 -19.46 -1.14
N SER A 975 -12.08 -19.34 0.10
CA SER A 975 -11.69 -20.47 0.94
C SER A 975 -12.39 -20.40 2.29
N PHE A 976 -12.55 -21.54 2.94
CA PHE A 976 -13.00 -21.59 4.32
C PHE A 976 -11.99 -22.37 5.15
N THR A 977 -11.87 -21.99 6.42
CA THR A 977 -11.01 -22.63 7.41
C THR A 977 -11.88 -23.04 8.58
N LEU A 978 -11.77 -24.28 9.02
CA LEU A 978 -12.52 -24.81 10.15
C LEU A 978 -11.57 -25.17 11.29
N GLN A 979 -12.01 -24.96 12.52
CA GLN A 979 -11.26 -25.33 13.72
C GLN A 979 -11.41 -26.82 14.04
N ARG A 980 -10.56 -27.30 14.95
CA ARG A 980 -10.52 -28.70 15.37
C ARG A 980 -11.85 -29.10 16.01
N GLY A 981 -12.46 -30.17 15.51
CA GLY A 981 -13.76 -30.66 15.98
C GLY A 981 -14.97 -29.85 15.48
N GLU A 982 -14.78 -28.80 14.69
CA GLU A 982 -15.90 -27.99 14.15
C GLU A 982 -16.78 -28.83 13.20
N PHE A 983 -18.09 -28.61 13.28
CA PHE A 983 -19.05 -29.06 12.28
C PHE A 983 -19.58 -27.85 11.49
N ARG A 984 -19.51 -27.89 10.17
CA ARG A 984 -20.05 -26.85 9.28
C ARG A 984 -21.09 -27.42 8.32
N GLY A 985 -22.30 -26.87 8.33
CA GLY A 985 -23.31 -27.12 7.31
C GLY A 985 -23.36 -26.00 6.26
N CYS A 986 -23.54 -26.35 4.99
CA CYS A 986 -24.01 -25.44 3.94
C CYS A 986 -25.23 -26.04 3.25
N THR A 987 -26.13 -25.18 2.79
CA THR A 987 -27.37 -25.64 2.16
C THR A 987 -27.20 -25.99 0.67
N GLY A 988 -26.19 -25.41 0.02
CA GLY A 988 -25.78 -25.72 -1.34
C GLY A 988 -24.51 -25.00 -1.78
N CYS A 989 -24.22 -25.06 -3.07
CA CYS A 989 -23.02 -24.49 -3.66
C CYS A 989 -23.22 -23.00 -3.99
N HIS A 990 -22.88 -22.10 -3.05
CA HIS A 990 -22.81 -20.63 -3.21
C HIS A 990 -24.11 -19.84 -2.88
N GLU A 991 -24.87 -20.28 -1.86
CA GLU A 991 -26.14 -19.65 -1.45
C GLU A 991 -26.02 -18.21 -0.90
N SER A 992 -27.02 -17.37 -1.19
CA SER A 992 -27.20 -16.09 -0.47
C SER A 992 -28.05 -16.32 0.78
N ARG A 993 -27.44 -16.17 1.96
CA ARG A 993 -28.00 -16.57 3.27
C ARG A 993 -29.10 -15.64 3.82
N LEU A 994 -30.16 -15.39 3.06
CA LEU A 994 -31.34 -14.66 3.51
C LEU A 994 -32.49 -15.56 3.98
N SER A 995 -32.32 -16.88 3.96
CA SER A 995 -33.36 -17.83 4.40
C SER A 995 -33.35 -18.00 5.91
N ALA A 996 -34.44 -17.60 6.59
CA ALA A 996 -34.63 -17.81 8.02
C ALA A 996 -34.67 -19.31 8.38
N VAL A 997 -34.22 -19.64 9.59
CA VAL A 997 -34.10 -21.02 10.13
C VAL A 997 -35.45 -21.77 10.20
N GLY A 998 -36.58 -21.05 10.17
CA GLY A 998 -37.92 -21.59 10.45
C GLY A 998 -38.60 -22.41 9.33
N SER A 999 -37.98 -22.59 8.17
CA SER A 999 -38.57 -23.32 7.03
C SER A 999 -37.65 -24.36 6.38
N GLN A 1000 -36.55 -24.73 7.05
CA GLN A 1000 -35.60 -25.70 6.49
C GLN A 1000 -36.13 -27.14 6.63
N PRO A 1001 -36.08 -27.96 5.56
CA PRO A 1001 -36.23 -29.40 5.67
C PRO A 1001 -35.22 -29.97 6.68
N VAL A 1002 -35.57 -31.07 7.36
CA VAL A 1002 -34.62 -31.82 8.19
C VAL A 1002 -33.45 -32.26 7.31
N TYR A 1003 -32.20 -32.03 7.76
CA TYR A 1003 -31.01 -32.48 7.05
C TYR A 1003 -31.15 -33.93 6.56
N PRO A 1004 -30.65 -34.29 5.36
CA PRO A 1004 -30.64 -35.67 4.86
C PRO A 1004 -30.02 -36.66 5.87
N GLN A 1005 -30.86 -37.22 6.74
CA GLN A 1005 -30.40 -37.98 7.90
C GLN A 1005 -29.71 -39.27 7.49
N THR A 1006 -30.06 -39.81 6.33
CA THR A 1006 -29.38 -40.94 5.68
C THR A 1006 -27.89 -40.68 5.49
N THR A 1007 -27.51 -39.48 5.04
CA THR A 1007 -26.12 -39.12 4.77
C THR A 1007 -25.37 -38.84 6.06
N LEU A 1008 -26.00 -38.16 7.03
CA LEU A 1008 -25.42 -37.94 8.36
C LEU A 1008 -25.18 -39.26 9.11
N ASN A 1009 -26.12 -40.20 9.05
CA ASN A 1009 -26.03 -41.50 9.73
C ASN A 1009 -24.90 -42.39 9.18
N LYS A 1010 -24.45 -42.18 7.92
CA LYS A 1010 -23.29 -42.88 7.34
C LYS A 1010 -21.96 -42.42 7.95
N GLY A 1011 -21.93 -41.25 8.60
CA GLY A 1011 -20.71 -40.62 9.08
C GLY A 1011 -19.93 -39.89 7.98
N PRO A 1012 -18.93 -39.07 8.36
CA PRO A 1012 -18.20 -38.24 7.41
C PRO A 1012 -17.21 -39.08 6.60
N GLN A 1013 -17.28 -38.96 5.27
CA GLN A 1013 -16.28 -39.51 4.36
C GLN A 1013 -14.90 -38.90 4.64
N THR A 1014 -13.85 -39.73 4.64
CA THR A 1014 -12.47 -39.20 4.57
C THR A 1014 -12.16 -38.97 3.09
N PRO A 1015 -11.80 -37.75 2.67
CA PRO A 1015 -11.49 -37.47 1.26
C PRO A 1015 -10.40 -38.43 0.74
N GLU A 1016 -10.67 -39.08 -0.39
CA GLU A 1016 -9.73 -40.02 -1.01
C GLU A 1016 -8.65 -39.20 -1.74
N PRO A 1017 -7.36 -39.25 -1.32
CA PRO A 1017 -6.30 -38.53 -2.02
C PRO A 1017 -6.10 -39.11 -3.42
N PRO A 1018 -5.70 -38.29 -4.41
CA PRO A 1018 -5.34 -38.80 -5.72
C PRO A 1018 -4.08 -39.69 -5.64
N SER A 1019 -3.78 -40.44 -6.69
CA SER A 1019 -2.63 -41.37 -6.70
C SER A 1019 -1.26 -40.72 -6.50
N TRP A 1020 -1.15 -39.41 -6.77
CA TRP A 1020 0.07 -38.63 -6.50
C TRP A 1020 0.12 -38.01 -5.09
N GLY A 1021 -0.86 -38.30 -4.22
CA GLY A 1021 -0.92 -37.86 -2.84
C GLY A 1021 -1.46 -36.44 -2.61
N ASP A 1022 -1.56 -36.05 -1.34
CA ASP A 1022 -2.12 -34.78 -0.84
C ASP A 1022 -1.05 -33.72 -0.49
N CYS A 1023 0.22 -34.03 -0.77
CA CYS A 1023 1.40 -33.20 -0.49
C CYS A 1023 2.14 -32.78 -1.78
N TYR A 1024 1.48 -32.85 -2.93
CA TYR A 1024 2.12 -32.63 -4.24
C TYR A 1024 1.38 -31.58 -5.08
N VAL A 1025 2.15 -30.78 -5.83
CA VAL A 1025 1.67 -29.75 -6.77
C VAL A 1025 1.98 -30.23 -8.19
N LEU A 1026 0.95 -30.33 -9.02
CA LEU A 1026 1.10 -30.77 -10.42
C LEU A 1026 2.02 -29.83 -11.21
N ASP A 1027 2.96 -30.41 -11.95
CA ASP A 1027 3.86 -29.71 -12.88
C ASP A 1027 3.54 -30.08 -14.32
N TYR A 1028 3.44 -29.11 -15.21
CA TYR A 1028 3.08 -29.40 -16.60
C TYR A 1028 4.07 -30.38 -17.27
N ARG A 1029 5.37 -30.19 -17.06
CA ARG A 1029 6.39 -31.00 -17.74
C ARG A 1029 6.48 -32.42 -17.18
N LYS A 1030 6.25 -32.57 -15.88
CA LYS A 1030 6.33 -33.88 -15.21
C LYS A 1030 5.05 -34.68 -15.33
N ASP A 1031 3.91 -34.01 -15.23
CA ASP A 1031 2.61 -34.67 -15.02
C ASP A 1031 1.72 -34.67 -16.26
N ILE A 1032 1.92 -33.75 -17.22
CA ILE A 1032 1.05 -33.60 -18.40
C ILE A 1032 1.77 -33.95 -19.70
N GLN A 1033 2.98 -33.42 -19.90
CA GLN A 1033 3.74 -33.64 -21.12
C GLN A 1033 3.97 -35.13 -21.46
N PRO A 1034 4.31 -36.02 -20.51
CA PRO A 1034 4.57 -37.43 -20.83
C PRO A 1034 3.33 -38.13 -21.43
N THR A 1035 2.14 -37.76 -20.97
CA THR A 1035 0.89 -38.27 -21.54
C THR A 1035 0.70 -37.79 -22.98
N PHE A 1036 1.05 -36.54 -23.29
CA PHE A 1036 0.97 -36.01 -24.65
C PHE A 1036 2.00 -36.67 -25.58
N ASP A 1037 3.22 -36.92 -25.11
CA ASP A 1037 4.24 -37.61 -25.89
C ASP A 1037 3.77 -39.02 -26.30
N ARG A 1038 3.12 -39.73 -25.38
CA ARG A 1038 2.60 -41.08 -25.61
C ARG A 1038 1.35 -41.11 -26.50
N LEU A 1039 0.43 -40.17 -26.28
CA LEU A 1039 -0.92 -40.25 -26.85
C LEU A 1039 -1.18 -39.31 -28.02
N CYS A 1040 -0.53 -38.14 -28.05
CA CYS A 1040 -0.87 -37.04 -28.95
C CYS A 1040 0.17 -36.80 -30.04
N VAL A 1041 1.47 -36.89 -29.71
CA VAL A 1041 2.58 -36.49 -30.61
C VAL A 1041 2.63 -37.30 -31.91
N ARG A 1042 2.08 -38.52 -31.96
CA ARG A 1042 1.99 -39.31 -33.19
C ARG A 1042 1.20 -38.63 -34.33
N CYS A 1043 0.26 -37.75 -33.97
CA CYS A 1043 -0.59 -36.99 -34.91
C CYS A 1043 -0.34 -35.47 -34.82
N HIS A 1044 0.19 -35.00 -33.70
CA HIS A 1044 0.48 -33.60 -33.41
C HIS A 1044 1.97 -33.40 -33.06
N GLY A 1045 2.86 -33.95 -33.87
CA GLY A 1045 4.31 -33.84 -33.72
C GLY A 1045 4.91 -32.74 -34.61
N GLN A 1046 6.21 -32.47 -34.42
CA GLN A 1046 6.94 -31.46 -35.19
C GLN A 1046 6.90 -31.71 -36.71
N GLY A 1047 7.03 -32.98 -37.14
CA GLY A 1047 6.99 -33.36 -38.57
C GLY A 1047 5.59 -33.74 -39.07
N LYS A 1048 4.60 -33.86 -38.16
CA LYS A 1048 3.23 -34.25 -38.46
C LYS A 1048 2.29 -33.47 -37.56
N THR A 1049 1.90 -32.30 -38.01
CA THR A 1049 1.23 -31.26 -37.22
C THR A 1049 -0.26 -31.17 -37.61
N GLU A 1050 -1.01 -32.27 -37.43
CA GLU A 1050 -2.46 -32.29 -37.76
C GLU A 1050 -3.19 -31.16 -37.01
N GLY A 1051 -4.11 -30.47 -37.68
CA GLY A 1051 -4.82 -29.32 -37.12
C GLY A 1051 -3.94 -28.11 -36.79
N GLY A 1052 -2.68 -28.08 -37.25
CA GLY A 1052 -1.73 -27.01 -36.96
C GLY A 1052 -1.21 -27.00 -35.52
N LEU A 1053 -1.36 -28.11 -34.78
CA LEU A 1053 -0.90 -28.27 -33.40
C LEU A 1053 0.39 -29.10 -33.31
N ASP A 1054 1.41 -28.56 -32.64
CA ASP A 1054 2.62 -29.28 -32.23
C ASP A 1054 2.57 -29.45 -30.70
N LEU A 1055 2.34 -30.68 -30.26
CA LEU A 1055 2.21 -31.06 -28.86
C LEU A 1055 3.47 -31.73 -28.31
N THR A 1056 4.62 -31.52 -28.96
CA THR A 1056 5.91 -32.06 -28.48
C THR A 1056 6.41 -31.35 -27.22
N GLY A 1057 7.13 -32.09 -26.38
CA GLY A 1057 7.83 -31.57 -25.21
C GLY A 1057 9.09 -30.76 -25.52
N ARG A 1058 9.31 -30.38 -26.78
CA ARG A 1058 10.50 -29.62 -27.19
C ARG A 1058 10.56 -28.28 -26.45
N PRO A 1059 11.70 -27.93 -25.83
CA PRO A 1059 11.85 -26.64 -25.17
C PRO A 1059 11.91 -25.52 -26.20
N VAL A 1060 11.14 -24.45 -25.97
CA VAL A 1060 11.14 -23.21 -26.75
C VAL A 1060 10.90 -22.04 -25.79
N ALA A 1061 11.82 -21.08 -25.76
CA ALA A 1061 11.69 -19.83 -25.01
C ALA A 1061 11.36 -20.00 -23.51
N GLY A 1062 11.89 -21.04 -22.85
CA GLY A 1062 11.62 -21.34 -21.43
C GLY A 1062 10.36 -22.19 -21.16
N PHE A 1063 9.62 -22.55 -22.21
CA PHE A 1063 8.40 -23.38 -22.14
C PHE A 1063 8.53 -24.64 -23.02
N THR A 1064 7.52 -25.51 -23.02
CA THR A 1064 7.41 -26.58 -24.04
C THR A 1064 6.53 -26.12 -25.20
N GLN A 1065 6.82 -26.59 -26.41
CA GLN A 1065 6.00 -26.25 -27.59
C GLN A 1065 4.53 -26.63 -27.43
N SER A 1066 4.26 -27.78 -26.81
CA SER A 1066 2.93 -28.21 -26.42
C SER A 1066 2.15 -27.19 -25.58
N TYR A 1067 2.76 -26.65 -24.52
CA TYR A 1067 2.13 -25.66 -23.65
C TYR A 1067 1.81 -24.38 -24.42
N ARG A 1068 2.74 -23.95 -25.28
CA ARG A 1068 2.54 -22.81 -26.18
C ARG A 1068 1.31 -23.03 -27.07
N SER A 1069 1.19 -24.21 -27.67
CA SER A 1069 0.05 -24.56 -28.52
C SER A 1069 -1.28 -24.68 -27.75
N LEU A 1070 -1.28 -25.11 -26.48
CA LEU A 1070 -2.49 -25.09 -25.64
C LEU A 1070 -3.04 -23.66 -25.44
N PHE A 1071 -2.18 -22.66 -25.48
CA PHE A 1071 -2.54 -21.23 -25.41
C PHE A 1071 -2.58 -20.55 -26.78
N GLY A 1072 -2.67 -21.30 -27.88
CA GLY A 1072 -2.85 -20.76 -29.22
C GLY A 1072 -1.62 -20.16 -29.89
N ILE A 1073 -0.42 -20.38 -29.34
CA ILE A 1073 0.85 -19.98 -29.97
C ILE A 1073 1.31 -21.10 -30.90
N LYS A 1074 1.47 -20.79 -32.19
CA LYS A 1074 1.78 -21.80 -33.22
C LYS A 1074 3.27 -22.15 -33.25
N PRO A 1075 3.65 -23.29 -33.84
CA PRO A 1075 5.06 -23.63 -34.05
C PRO A 1075 5.74 -22.58 -34.93
N GLY A 1076 6.90 -22.07 -34.50
CA GLY A 1076 7.66 -21.04 -35.21
C GLY A 1076 7.25 -19.59 -34.90
N ASP A 1077 6.08 -19.37 -34.29
CA ASP A 1077 5.71 -18.03 -33.82
C ASP A 1077 6.65 -17.59 -32.66
N PRO A 1078 6.91 -16.29 -32.47
CA PRO A 1078 7.62 -15.79 -31.29
C PRO A 1078 6.88 -16.11 -29.98
N GLN A 1079 7.62 -16.25 -28.88
CA GLN A 1079 7.02 -16.42 -27.56
C GLN A 1079 6.43 -15.11 -27.05
N ILE A 1080 5.20 -15.17 -26.53
CA ILE A 1080 4.55 -14.01 -25.93
C ILE A 1080 4.95 -13.95 -24.46
N ILE A 1081 5.48 -12.81 -24.04
CA ILE A 1081 5.86 -12.50 -22.66
C ILE A 1081 5.45 -11.06 -22.33
N ASN A 1082 5.46 -10.70 -21.05
CA ASN A 1082 5.25 -9.32 -20.62
C ASN A 1082 6.56 -8.52 -20.55
N ASP A 1083 7.58 -9.10 -19.92
CA ASP A 1083 8.87 -8.45 -19.65
C ASP A 1083 10.03 -9.37 -20.05
N LEU A 1084 10.79 -8.94 -21.06
CA LEU A 1084 11.92 -9.68 -21.60
C LEU A 1084 13.12 -9.71 -20.65
N GLU A 1085 13.36 -8.63 -19.91
CA GLU A 1085 14.49 -8.55 -18.99
C GLU A 1085 14.32 -9.59 -17.88
N TRP A 1086 13.14 -9.65 -17.28
CA TRP A 1086 12.85 -10.64 -16.24
C TRP A 1086 12.75 -12.06 -16.78
N HIS A 1087 12.13 -12.26 -17.94
CA HIS A 1087 12.07 -13.58 -18.57
C HIS A 1087 13.47 -14.14 -18.84
N ALA A 1088 14.37 -13.32 -19.39
CA ALA A 1088 15.75 -13.71 -19.66
C ALA A 1088 16.58 -13.95 -18.39
N ARG A 1089 16.23 -13.32 -17.25
CA ARG A 1089 16.88 -13.62 -15.96
C ARG A 1089 16.47 -14.97 -15.38
N ILE A 1090 15.21 -15.36 -15.58
CA ILE A 1090 14.67 -16.63 -15.09
C ILE A 1090 15.07 -17.79 -16.00
N ASN A 1091 15.21 -17.52 -17.30
CA ASN A 1091 15.50 -18.51 -18.34
C ASN A 1091 16.68 -18.04 -19.22
N PRO A 1092 17.89 -17.87 -18.67
CA PRO A 1092 19.04 -17.28 -19.36
C PRO A 1092 19.48 -18.05 -20.61
N GLU A 1093 19.23 -19.35 -20.67
CA GLU A 1093 19.51 -20.22 -21.80
C GLU A 1093 18.63 -19.93 -23.03
N PHE A 1094 17.51 -19.21 -22.86
CA PHE A 1094 16.58 -18.83 -23.93
C PHE A 1094 16.54 -17.32 -24.21
N LYS A 1095 17.49 -16.55 -23.66
CA LYS A 1095 17.49 -15.07 -23.79
C LYS A 1095 17.49 -14.56 -25.24
N ASP A 1096 18.03 -15.36 -26.17
CA ASP A 1096 18.22 -15.00 -27.59
C ASP A 1096 17.08 -15.52 -28.51
N ASP A 1097 16.04 -16.15 -27.95
CA ASP A 1097 14.86 -16.59 -28.69
C ASP A 1097 14.01 -15.39 -29.19
N ALA A 1098 13.07 -15.66 -30.11
CA ALA A 1098 12.15 -14.63 -30.61
C ALA A 1098 10.99 -14.38 -29.64
N TYR A 1099 10.73 -13.10 -29.32
CA TYR A 1099 9.70 -12.69 -28.36
C TYR A 1099 8.77 -11.58 -28.87
N ILE A 1100 7.51 -11.61 -28.43
CA ILE A 1100 6.59 -10.46 -28.42
C ILE A 1100 6.48 -10.00 -26.94
N SER A 1101 6.85 -8.75 -26.65
CA SER A 1101 6.93 -8.22 -25.29
C SER A 1101 6.35 -6.80 -25.17
N GLY A 1102 6.39 -6.21 -23.97
CA GLY A 1102 5.88 -4.86 -23.73
C GLY A 1102 4.36 -4.77 -23.91
N LYS A 1103 3.87 -3.68 -24.50
CA LYS A 1103 2.43 -3.42 -24.63
C LYS A 1103 1.70 -4.47 -25.48
N GLU A 1104 2.33 -4.95 -26.55
CA GLU A 1104 1.75 -5.97 -27.43
C GLU A 1104 1.66 -7.33 -26.72
N GLY A 1105 2.73 -7.74 -26.05
CA GLY A 1105 2.74 -8.96 -25.25
C GLY A 1105 1.70 -8.92 -24.13
N GLN A 1106 1.64 -7.83 -23.38
CA GLN A 1106 0.62 -7.62 -22.34
C GLN A 1106 -0.81 -7.71 -22.88
N LYS A 1107 -1.09 -7.14 -24.06
CA LYS A 1107 -2.40 -7.22 -24.70
C LYS A 1107 -2.75 -8.66 -25.08
N ALA A 1108 -1.80 -9.39 -25.65
CA ALA A 1108 -2.01 -10.79 -26.04
C ALA A 1108 -2.24 -11.70 -24.82
N ILE A 1109 -1.44 -11.55 -23.76
CA ILE A 1109 -1.64 -12.30 -22.51
C ILE A 1109 -2.98 -11.97 -21.88
N LYS A 1110 -3.41 -10.70 -21.88
CA LYS A 1110 -4.74 -10.32 -21.39
C LYS A 1110 -5.85 -11.04 -22.16
N LEU A 1111 -5.77 -11.09 -23.50
CA LEU A 1111 -6.71 -11.85 -24.31
C LEU A 1111 -6.69 -13.35 -23.96
N MET A 1112 -5.53 -13.93 -23.63
CA MET A 1112 -5.44 -15.31 -23.16
C MET A 1112 -6.15 -15.49 -21.80
N GLN A 1113 -5.95 -14.57 -20.85
CA GLN A 1113 -6.65 -14.60 -19.56
C GLN A 1113 -8.17 -14.50 -19.71
N ASP A 1114 -8.63 -13.68 -20.66
CA ASP A 1114 -10.05 -13.51 -20.99
C ASP A 1114 -10.61 -14.70 -21.80
N ASN A 1115 -9.79 -15.71 -22.12
CA ASN A 1115 -10.12 -16.83 -23.02
C ASN A 1115 -10.56 -16.38 -24.43
N GLN A 1116 -10.03 -15.25 -24.90
CA GLN A 1116 -10.33 -14.63 -26.20
C GLN A 1116 -9.18 -14.73 -27.20
N TRP A 1117 -8.03 -15.27 -26.80
CA TRP A 1117 -6.92 -15.46 -27.72
C TRP A 1117 -7.21 -16.60 -28.72
N PRO A 1118 -7.02 -16.39 -30.04
CA PRO A 1118 -7.34 -17.40 -31.03
C PRO A 1118 -6.55 -18.70 -30.85
N GLY A 1119 -7.23 -19.84 -31.01
CA GLY A 1119 -6.60 -21.16 -30.99
C GLY A 1119 -6.31 -21.72 -29.59
N MET A 1120 -6.75 -21.06 -28.53
CA MET A 1120 -6.66 -21.64 -27.17
C MET A 1120 -7.44 -22.95 -27.08
N LEU A 1121 -6.82 -23.94 -26.43
CA LEU A 1121 -7.38 -25.27 -26.20
C LEU A 1121 -7.81 -25.48 -24.74
N VAL A 1122 -7.31 -24.65 -23.83
CA VAL A 1122 -7.65 -24.65 -22.40
C VAL A 1122 -8.43 -23.39 -22.04
N SER A 1123 -9.34 -23.53 -21.08
CA SER A 1123 -10.12 -22.42 -20.52
C SER A 1123 -9.77 -22.21 -19.04
N ILE A 1124 -9.36 -21.00 -18.69
CA ILE A 1124 -8.87 -20.63 -17.36
C ILE A 1124 -9.75 -19.55 -16.70
N SER A 1125 -9.74 -19.50 -15.38
CA SER A 1125 -10.38 -18.43 -14.61
C SER A 1125 -9.54 -17.14 -14.69
N ASN A 1126 -10.16 -16.02 -15.09
CA ASN A 1126 -9.46 -14.73 -15.14
C ASN A 1126 -9.34 -14.13 -13.73
N LYS A 1127 -8.14 -14.24 -13.16
CA LYS A 1127 -7.80 -13.65 -11.86
C LYS A 1127 -7.81 -12.11 -11.84
N ASN A 1128 -7.83 -11.44 -12.99
CA ASN A 1128 -7.85 -9.98 -13.17
C ASN A 1128 -9.19 -9.49 -13.77
N SER A 1129 -10.26 -10.26 -13.61
CA SER A 1129 -11.57 -9.97 -14.22
C SER A 1129 -12.23 -8.70 -13.69
N ARG A 1130 -11.75 -8.14 -12.57
CA ARG A 1130 -12.43 -7.04 -11.85
C ARG A 1130 -13.89 -7.35 -11.54
N ASP A 1131 -14.17 -8.64 -11.35
CA ASP A 1131 -15.50 -9.18 -11.17
C ASP A 1131 -15.58 -9.90 -9.81
N ALA A 1132 -16.32 -9.28 -8.90
CA ALA A 1132 -16.65 -9.84 -7.59
C ALA A 1132 -17.86 -10.79 -7.64
N SER A 1133 -18.51 -10.97 -8.79
CA SER A 1133 -19.73 -11.76 -8.92
C SER A 1133 -19.50 -13.25 -8.65
N VAL A 1134 -20.61 -13.92 -8.41
CA VAL A 1134 -20.68 -15.36 -8.22
C VAL A 1134 -20.40 -16.08 -9.55
N THR A 1135 -19.51 -17.07 -9.55
CA THR A 1135 -19.24 -17.89 -10.75
C THR A 1135 -20.47 -18.62 -11.24
N GLN A 1136 -20.62 -18.73 -12.55
CA GLN A 1136 -21.68 -19.52 -13.16
C GLN A 1136 -21.20 -20.97 -13.40
N PRO A 1137 -22.11 -21.96 -13.40
CA PRO A 1137 -21.76 -23.32 -13.82
C PRO A 1137 -21.16 -23.35 -15.23
N TYR A 1138 -20.16 -24.20 -15.44
CA TYR A 1138 -19.45 -24.38 -16.72
C TYR A 1138 -18.82 -23.10 -17.31
N GLN A 1139 -18.52 -22.10 -16.47
CA GLN A 1139 -17.98 -20.81 -16.93
C GLN A 1139 -16.57 -20.92 -17.51
N PHE A 1140 -15.70 -21.76 -16.92
CA PHE A 1140 -14.32 -22.01 -17.34
C PHE A 1140 -13.87 -23.40 -16.86
N GLY A 1141 -12.58 -23.74 -16.97
CA GLY A 1141 -12.03 -25.00 -16.49
C GLY A 1141 -12.17 -26.14 -17.50
N SER A 1142 -12.07 -27.38 -17.03
CA SER A 1142 -12.03 -28.57 -17.88
C SER A 1142 -13.31 -28.79 -18.70
N ASN A 1143 -14.50 -28.48 -18.19
CA ASN A 1143 -15.73 -28.57 -18.99
C ASN A 1143 -15.82 -27.54 -20.13
N LYS A 1144 -15.14 -26.38 -19.99
CA LYS A 1144 -15.13 -25.34 -21.01
C LYS A 1144 -13.93 -25.44 -21.97
N SER A 1145 -12.94 -26.26 -21.64
CA SER A 1145 -11.72 -26.43 -22.42
C SER A 1145 -11.94 -27.28 -23.67
N LEU A 1146 -11.61 -26.72 -24.84
CA LEU A 1146 -11.75 -27.41 -26.13
C LEU A 1146 -10.96 -28.72 -26.20
N LEU A 1147 -9.78 -28.78 -25.57
CA LEU A 1147 -8.98 -30.01 -25.46
C LEU A 1147 -9.80 -31.15 -24.85
N ILE A 1148 -10.44 -30.88 -23.71
CA ILE A 1148 -11.20 -31.88 -22.97
C ILE A 1148 -12.47 -32.26 -23.73
N ARG A 1149 -13.18 -31.28 -24.29
CA ARG A 1149 -14.38 -31.55 -25.12
C ARG A 1149 -14.06 -32.38 -26.34
N LYS A 1150 -12.94 -32.12 -27.03
CA LYS A 1150 -12.49 -32.97 -28.13
C LYS A 1150 -12.20 -34.40 -27.68
N LEU A 1151 -11.56 -34.62 -26.52
CA LEU A 1151 -11.31 -35.98 -26.03
C LEU A 1151 -12.58 -36.76 -25.67
N LEU A 1152 -13.66 -36.09 -25.26
CA LEU A 1152 -14.91 -36.74 -24.84
C LEU A 1152 -15.96 -36.85 -25.95
N ASP A 1153 -16.07 -35.82 -26.80
CA ASP A 1153 -17.19 -35.65 -27.72
C ASP A 1153 -16.83 -35.99 -29.18
N ASP A 1154 -15.56 -35.86 -29.58
CA ASP A 1154 -15.12 -36.20 -30.93
C ASP A 1154 -14.94 -37.72 -31.06
N PRO A 1155 -15.69 -38.41 -31.96
CA PRO A 1155 -15.68 -39.87 -32.02
C PRO A 1155 -14.28 -40.47 -32.23
N LYS A 1156 -13.45 -39.82 -33.04
CA LYS A 1156 -12.09 -40.30 -33.35
C LYS A 1156 -11.18 -40.16 -32.13
N HIS A 1157 -11.14 -38.98 -31.51
CA HIS A 1157 -10.31 -38.77 -30.32
C HIS A 1157 -10.78 -39.63 -29.15
N ARG A 1158 -12.09 -39.81 -28.98
CA ARG A 1158 -12.66 -40.67 -27.94
C ARG A 1158 -12.21 -42.12 -28.11
N ALA A 1159 -12.33 -42.66 -29.32
CA ALA A 1159 -11.99 -44.05 -29.63
C ALA A 1159 -10.49 -44.33 -29.62
N GLU A 1160 -9.66 -43.43 -30.16
CA GLU A 1160 -8.23 -43.68 -30.40
C GLU A 1160 -7.29 -43.07 -29.35
N VAL A 1161 -7.76 -42.13 -28.53
CA VAL A 1161 -6.93 -41.37 -27.58
C VAL A 1161 -7.49 -41.47 -26.17
N LYS A 1162 -8.71 -41.00 -25.92
CA LYS A 1162 -9.31 -40.99 -24.56
C LYS A 1162 -9.43 -42.38 -23.95
N SER A 1163 -9.76 -43.40 -24.75
CA SER A 1163 -9.82 -44.81 -24.35
C SER A 1163 -8.48 -45.37 -23.84
N ARG A 1164 -7.36 -44.71 -24.13
CA ARG A 1164 -5.99 -45.13 -23.78
C ARG A 1164 -5.35 -44.29 -22.66
N PHE A 1165 -6.10 -43.34 -22.11
CA PHE A 1165 -5.74 -42.69 -20.85
C PHE A 1165 -5.93 -43.69 -19.71
N SER A 1166 -4.95 -43.80 -18.83
CA SER A 1166 -5.21 -44.33 -17.49
C SER A 1166 -6.08 -43.36 -16.68
N ASP A 1167 -6.74 -43.85 -15.63
CA ASP A 1167 -7.54 -43.02 -14.73
C ASP A 1167 -6.69 -41.92 -14.08
N GLU A 1168 -5.45 -42.23 -13.69
CA GLU A 1168 -4.50 -41.26 -13.15
C GLU A 1168 -4.15 -40.16 -14.15
N GLU A 1169 -3.76 -40.51 -15.38
CA GLU A 1169 -3.41 -39.50 -16.40
C GLU A 1169 -4.59 -38.60 -16.73
N TRP A 1170 -5.80 -39.16 -16.78
CA TRP A 1170 -7.01 -38.38 -17.02
C TRP A 1170 -7.28 -37.42 -15.86
N LEU A 1171 -7.20 -37.92 -14.62
CA LEU A 1171 -7.42 -37.12 -13.43
C LEU A 1171 -6.37 -36.01 -13.29
N LYS A 1172 -5.10 -36.27 -13.59
CA LYS A 1172 -4.03 -35.25 -13.64
C LYS A 1172 -4.36 -34.16 -14.65
N LEU A 1173 -4.75 -34.53 -15.87
CA LEU A 1173 -5.06 -33.58 -16.94
C LEU A 1173 -6.21 -32.64 -16.57
N VAL A 1174 -7.36 -33.19 -16.16
CA VAL A 1174 -8.53 -32.35 -15.81
C VAL A 1174 -8.26 -31.52 -14.56
N THR A 1175 -7.57 -32.08 -13.55
CA THR A 1175 -7.22 -31.34 -12.33
C THR A 1175 -6.26 -30.19 -12.62
N TRP A 1176 -5.24 -30.41 -13.46
CA TRP A 1176 -4.30 -29.37 -13.87
C TRP A 1176 -5.00 -28.24 -14.64
N VAL A 1177 -5.90 -28.56 -15.58
CA VAL A 1177 -6.73 -27.56 -16.26
C VAL A 1177 -7.58 -26.77 -15.26
N ASP A 1178 -8.25 -27.48 -14.35
CA ASP A 1178 -9.06 -26.84 -13.32
C ASP A 1178 -8.22 -25.97 -12.38
N TYR A 1179 -6.93 -26.24 -12.19
CA TYR A 1179 -6.02 -25.37 -11.45
C TYR A 1179 -5.46 -24.20 -12.28
N ASN A 1180 -6.15 -23.83 -13.37
CA ASN A 1180 -5.79 -22.79 -14.33
C ASN A 1180 -4.53 -23.09 -15.13
N ALA A 1181 -4.21 -24.37 -15.33
CA ALA A 1181 -3.19 -24.80 -16.28
C ALA A 1181 -1.81 -24.14 -16.07
N ASN A 1182 -1.38 -23.94 -14.82
CA ASN A 1182 -0.06 -23.37 -14.54
C ASN A 1182 1.07 -24.24 -15.10
N PHE A 1183 2.11 -23.60 -15.63
CA PHE A 1183 3.26 -24.32 -16.19
C PHE A 1183 4.19 -24.87 -15.09
N HIS A 1184 4.42 -24.09 -14.02
CA HIS A 1184 5.39 -24.41 -12.98
C HIS A 1184 4.72 -24.85 -11.67
N SER A 1185 5.28 -25.89 -11.06
CA SER A 1185 4.98 -26.36 -9.69
C SER A 1185 5.89 -25.74 -8.61
N THR A 1186 6.85 -24.90 -8.99
CA THR A 1186 7.94 -24.41 -8.11
C THR A 1186 7.84 -22.92 -7.79
N LEU A 1187 8.50 -22.53 -6.71
CA LEU A 1187 8.79 -21.16 -6.30
C LEU A 1187 10.14 -20.70 -6.86
N VAL A 1188 10.41 -19.40 -6.83
CA VAL A 1188 11.75 -18.84 -7.09
C VAL A 1188 12.34 -18.31 -5.78
N ASP A 1189 13.44 -18.90 -5.34
CA ASP A 1189 14.27 -18.39 -4.26
C ASP A 1189 15.18 -17.26 -4.78
N LYS A 1190 15.08 -16.10 -4.12
CA LYS A 1190 15.84 -14.89 -4.39
C LYS A 1190 16.86 -14.55 -3.29
N SER A 1191 17.06 -15.43 -2.32
CA SER A 1191 18.01 -15.29 -1.20
C SER A 1191 19.41 -14.83 -1.63
N LYS A 1192 19.89 -15.37 -2.75
CA LYS A 1192 21.21 -15.09 -3.33
C LYS A 1192 21.18 -14.01 -4.41
N TRP A 1193 20.06 -13.31 -4.61
CA TRP A 1193 19.97 -12.28 -5.63
C TRP A 1193 20.85 -11.07 -5.32
N ASN A 1194 20.73 -10.50 -4.12
CA ASN A 1194 21.47 -9.27 -3.78
C ASN A 1194 22.99 -9.49 -3.74
N THR A 1195 23.44 -10.72 -3.47
CA THR A 1195 24.86 -11.07 -3.33
C THR A 1195 25.46 -11.67 -4.61
N GLU A 1196 24.76 -12.60 -5.27
CA GLU A 1196 25.25 -13.38 -6.40
C GLU A 1196 24.50 -13.11 -7.71
N GLN A 1197 23.41 -12.32 -7.68
CA GLN A 1197 22.48 -12.15 -8.82
C GLN A 1197 21.94 -13.49 -9.35
N LYS A 1198 21.79 -14.46 -8.44
CA LYS A 1198 21.34 -15.82 -8.75
C LYS A 1198 19.90 -16.05 -8.29
N LEU A 1199 19.10 -16.63 -9.17
CA LEU A 1199 17.74 -17.11 -8.90
C LEU A 1199 17.73 -18.64 -8.95
N THR A 1200 17.06 -19.28 -7.99
CA THR A 1200 16.96 -20.75 -7.95
C THR A 1200 15.50 -21.15 -7.86
N ARG A 1201 15.06 -22.11 -8.68
CA ARG A 1201 13.72 -22.68 -8.52
C ARG A 1201 13.72 -23.73 -7.42
N VAL A 1202 12.78 -23.62 -6.49
CA VAL A 1202 12.66 -24.55 -5.36
C VAL A 1202 11.25 -25.14 -5.30
N PRO A 1203 11.07 -26.42 -4.94
CA PRO A 1203 9.75 -27.00 -4.78
C PRO A 1203 9.02 -26.41 -3.56
N TYR A 1204 7.70 -26.59 -3.52
CA TYR A 1204 6.96 -26.41 -2.27
C TYR A 1204 7.25 -27.59 -1.33
N TYR A 1205 7.66 -27.29 -0.10
CA TYR A 1205 7.64 -28.27 0.98
C TYR A 1205 6.24 -28.25 1.61
N LEU A 1206 5.47 -29.32 1.39
CA LEU A 1206 4.08 -29.40 1.83
C LEU A 1206 3.92 -30.50 2.86
N PRO A 1207 3.68 -30.17 4.15
CA PRO A 1207 3.28 -31.18 5.13
C PRO A 1207 1.90 -31.75 4.78
N SER A 1208 1.56 -32.89 5.39
CA SER A 1208 0.21 -33.42 5.32
C SER A 1208 -0.81 -32.34 5.71
N PRO A 1209 -1.88 -32.11 4.91
CA PRO A 1209 -2.93 -31.17 5.26
C PRO A 1209 -3.62 -31.53 6.58
N TRP A 1210 -3.59 -32.81 6.98
CA TRP A 1210 -4.26 -33.34 8.16
C TRP A 1210 -3.51 -33.10 9.48
N ILE A 1211 -2.34 -32.45 9.43
CA ILE A 1211 -1.68 -31.89 10.62
C ILE A 1211 -2.33 -30.54 10.90
N PRO A 1212 -3.06 -30.36 12.03
CA PRO A 1212 -3.73 -29.10 12.35
C PRO A 1212 -2.77 -27.92 12.29
N ALA A 1213 -3.21 -26.79 11.70
CA ALA A 1213 -2.32 -25.66 11.46
C ALA A 1213 -1.74 -25.03 12.74
N ASP A 1214 -2.48 -25.04 13.84
CA ASP A 1214 -2.02 -24.65 15.18
C ASP A 1214 -0.92 -25.57 15.73
N LEU A 1215 -0.81 -26.79 15.21
CA LEU A 1215 0.20 -27.79 15.54
C LEU A 1215 1.27 -27.96 14.45
N ASN A 1216 1.22 -27.17 13.38
CA ASN A 1216 2.03 -27.38 12.20
C ASN A 1216 3.19 -26.36 12.12
N PRO A 1217 4.41 -26.72 12.58
CA PRO A 1217 5.57 -25.82 12.53
C PRO A 1217 6.18 -25.65 11.12
N SER A 1218 5.64 -26.31 10.09
CA SER A 1218 6.40 -26.63 8.87
C SER A 1218 6.14 -25.76 7.64
N PHE A 1219 5.55 -24.56 7.81
CA PHE A 1219 5.56 -23.54 6.75
C PHE A 1219 6.90 -22.77 6.66
N CYS A 1220 7.88 -23.11 7.51
CA CYS A 1220 9.27 -22.73 7.31
C CYS A 1220 9.88 -23.60 6.19
N ASN A 1221 10.08 -23.06 4.99
CA ASN A 1221 10.91 -23.73 3.99
C ASN A 1221 12.37 -23.71 4.49
N LYS A 1222 12.75 -24.71 5.30
CA LYS A 1222 14.10 -24.85 5.87
C LYS A 1222 15.05 -25.25 4.74
N THR A 1223 15.67 -24.25 4.12
CA THR A 1223 17.05 -24.20 3.58
C THR A 1223 17.69 -25.39 2.85
N ASP A 1224 17.00 -26.48 2.53
CA ASP A 1224 17.63 -27.59 1.84
C ASP A 1224 17.49 -27.47 0.32
N THR A 1225 18.44 -26.74 -0.28
CA THR A 1225 18.61 -26.64 -1.73
C THR A 1225 19.18 -27.93 -2.36
N SER A 1226 19.42 -29.00 -1.60
CA SER A 1226 19.93 -30.27 -2.16
C SER A 1226 18.89 -31.05 -2.96
N ILE A 1227 17.62 -30.69 -2.86
CA ILE A 1227 16.51 -31.31 -3.60
C ILE A 1227 16.06 -30.39 -4.75
N VAL A 1228 16.99 -30.09 -5.66
CA VAL A 1228 16.64 -29.60 -7.01
C VAL A 1228 16.92 -30.76 -7.96
N PRO A 1229 15.90 -31.46 -8.49
CA PRO A 1229 16.11 -32.31 -9.64
C PRO A 1229 16.67 -31.43 -10.75
N ASP A 1230 17.88 -31.74 -11.17
CA ASP A 1230 18.62 -31.02 -12.19
C ASP A 1230 17.84 -31.08 -13.51
N MET A 1231 17.02 -30.05 -13.77
CA MET A 1231 16.13 -30.01 -14.94
C MET A 1231 16.89 -29.85 -16.27
N LEU A 1232 18.22 -29.80 -16.21
CA LEU A 1232 19.13 -29.79 -17.36
C LEU A 1232 19.81 -31.16 -17.58
N ALA A 1233 19.67 -32.13 -16.69
CA ALA A 1233 20.27 -33.46 -16.80
C ALA A 1233 19.29 -34.51 -17.38
N LEU A 1234 18.68 -34.23 -18.53
CA LEU A 1234 18.05 -35.25 -19.40
C LEU A 1234 18.84 -35.43 -20.70
N LYS A 1235 20.17 -35.50 -20.56
CA LYS A 1235 21.06 -36.05 -21.58
C LYS A 1235 21.91 -37.16 -20.97
N GLY A 1236 21.34 -38.35 -20.83
CA GLY A 1236 22.09 -39.57 -20.55
C GLY A 1236 21.36 -40.56 -19.66
N GLY A 1237 21.08 -41.75 -20.22
CA GLY A 1237 20.71 -43.03 -19.60
C GLY A 1237 20.28 -43.10 -18.13
N LEU A 1238 19.09 -43.68 -17.92
CA LEU A 1238 18.61 -44.25 -16.65
C LEU A 1238 19.73 -44.98 -15.88
N PRO A 1239 19.89 -44.77 -14.56
CA PRO A 1239 20.55 -45.75 -13.71
C PRO A 1239 19.63 -46.97 -13.54
N LYS A 1240 20.17 -48.15 -13.79
CA LYS A 1240 19.61 -49.40 -13.26
C LYS A 1240 20.04 -49.51 -11.80
N GLU A 1241 19.10 -49.34 -10.88
CA GLU A 1241 18.84 -50.14 -9.67
C GLU A 1241 17.79 -49.47 -8.80
#